data_AF-A0A1I8I4L1-F1
#
_entry.id   AF-A0A1I8I4L1-F1
#
_cell.length_a   1.000
_cell.length_b   1.000
_cell.length_c   1.000
_cell.angle_alpha   90.00
_cell.angle_beta   90.00
_cell.angle_gamma   90.00
#
_symmetry.space_group_name_H-M   'P 1'
#
loop_
_entity.id
_entity.type
_entity.pdbx_description
1 polymer ?
#
loop_
_entity_poly.entity_id
_entity_poly.type
_entity_poly.pdbx_seq_one_letter_code
_entity_poly.pdbx_strand_id
1 'polypeptide(L)'
;VTNNHVKKLYVAWICGSDQEELNKYLLLQINHQLIHQQADPDGLLLSDFVQPLFQKCSAACLVPISMQPRLLASPDRISVPSAERQSHQLTGSAELATRLSQRILQEGQCDEAQLSDPSAGCLYWVALSCLRERGGDLPAAQLFARVQESLGPKGALPHLRIFCDLLTREVASAADNAEVSALHHVTSLVYTHRLLPLHRLLLVLLMRPFAERRLELAAFRVLRHLLSADTPNSPMAGLVPVLNSFPPSGGANGSLSALVSQLRQVYDDTPGGSSSSASLYSHAAIRVALLMDTALARLVQLQPPDSCALLSATLAPFLRHMPAPGTCLISLLSVYDPPAPLRLYLAAALLAPRMEAAADGAYLPSDCLPFFKSLLASPSPPAPAAQASSSDWLSCIGPPEAALNRLSLALSSHGRRGFPQLDWFGHEWPSSCSHAVNCCALQLLLCPVDLPAPVMPPRTAGLSSGFILSSKSKPHSNRQNDGGAAAKRARLEAEQDAFLDADDGGDGEEDDEGGGEESEDADEDEVDKLDWQSAGLLLAQMPARFTTRLVQQPLLALYDQLSGAAPHKALGHELASRPEVCLWFAYLSHAGPGRVAQLPVFFRHSVRAKLLLSCHLIGPLFADLLRACNSVQNELVAELYHCLAEVDAACSGRLEHQDALADYFYHIKYMFVGDGVRRVASSVIERLSPSMQSRLRSIAPGHQPDGPADAPNFPA
;
A
#
# COMPACT_ATOMS: atom_id res chain seq x y z
N VAL A 1 -1.64 23.41 -1.27
CA VAL A 1 -2.27 22.48 -2.25
C VAL A 1 -3.58 23.05 -2.86
N THR A 2 -4.01 24.27 -2.53
CA THR A 2 -5.31 24.84 -2.97
C THR A 2 -5.27 25.62 -4.30
N ASN A 3 -4.10 25.84 -4.90
CA ASN A 3 -4.00 26.61 -6.13
C ASN A 3 -4.04 25.69 -7.37
N ASN A 4 -5.18 25.63 -8.04
CA ASN A 4 -5.40 24.83 -9.25
C ASN A 4 -4.38 25.13 -10.37
N HIS A 5 -3.80 26.34 -10.41
CA HIS A 5 -2.75 26.69 -11.37
C HIS A 5 -1.43 25.97 -11.11
N VAL A 6 -1.02 25.85 -9.84
CA VAL A 6 0.19 25.12 -9.44
C VAL A 6 0.02 23.62 -9.68
N LYS A 7 -1.18 23.07 -9.41
CA LYS A 7 -1.51 21.69 -9.76
C LYS A 7 -1.35 21.46 -11.27
N LYS A 8 -1.92 22.31 -12.12
CA LYS A 8 -1.82 22.21 -13.59
C LYS A 8 -0.37 22.27 -14.10
N LEU A 9 0.48 23.12 -13.50
CA LEU A 9 1.91 23.19 -13.85
C LEU A 9 2.67 21.94 -13.43
N TYR A 10 2.40 21.41 -12.22
CA TYR A 10 2.95 20.13 -11.79
C TYR A 10 2.49 18.96 -12.67
N VAL A 11 1.21 18.95 -13.08
CA VAL A 11 0.67 17.94 -14.01
C VAL A 11 1.38 18.04 -15.37
N ALA A 12 1.53 19.25 -15.93
CA ALA A 12 2.22 19.43 -17.20
C ALA A 12 3.70 19.01 -17.14
N TRP A 13 4.35 19.20 -15.99
CA TRP A 13 5.74 18.80 -15.77
C TRP A 13 5.90 17.28 -15.57
N ILE A 14 5.07 16.66 -14.72
CA ILE A 14 5.10 15.22 -14.42
C ILE A 14 4.64 14.41 -15.64
N CYS A 15 3.52 14.80 -16.26
CA CYS A 15 2.96 14.15 -17.44
C CYS A 15 3.65 14.61 -18.73
N GLY A 16 4.68 15.47 -18.66
CA GLY A 16 5.38 16.06 -19.79
C GLY A 16 6.25 15.09 -20.58
N SER A 17 6.48 13.87 -20.08
CA SER A 17 7.29 12.87 -20.77
C SER A 17 6.47 12.09 -21.81
N ASP A 18 6.99 11.98 -23.04
CA ASP A 18 6.45 11.10 -24.09
C ASP A 18 6.79 9.61 -23.85
N GLN A 19 7.16 9.25 -22.61
CA GLN A 19 7.57 7.90 -22.22
C GLN A 19 6.35 7.13 -21.71
N GLU A 20 5.78 6.30 -22.58
CA GLU A 20 4.59 5.50 -22.30
C GLU A 20 4.74 4.61 -21.05
N GLU A 21 5.88 3.95 -20.87
CA GLU A 21 6.14 3.03 -19.76
C GLU A 21 6.14 3.75 -18.40
N LEU A 22 6.71 4.96 -18.34
CA LEU A 22 6.72 5.78 -17.12
C LEU A 22 5.31 6.27 -16.78
N ASN A 23 4.58 6.75 -17.78
CA ASN A 23 3.20 7.21 -17.60
C ASN A 23 2.29 6.07 -17.12
N LYS A 24 2.47 4.87 -17.68
CA LYS A 24 1.79 3.64 -17.23
C LYS A 24 2.16 3.25 -15.80
N TYR A 25 3.45 3.31 -15.43
CA TYR A 25 3.90 3.01 -14.07
C TYR A 25 3.28 3.99 -13.06
N LEU A 26 3.25 5.28 -13.39
CA LEU A 26 2.61 6.30 -12.57
C LEU A 26 1.11 6.04 -12.38
N LEU A 27 0.39 5.65 -13.44
CA LEU A 27 -1.01 5.27 -13.35
C LEU A 27 -1.24 4.06 -12.43
N LEU A 28 -0.36 3.04 -12.50
CA LEU A 28 -0.42 1.88 -11.60
C LEU A 28 -0.25 2.29 -10.13
N GLN A 29 0.75 3.14 -9.84
CA GLN A 29 1.01 3.62 -8.48
C GLN A 29 -0.16 4.45 -7.93
N ILE A 30 -0.77 5.31 -8.75
CA ILE A 30 -1.96 6.07 -8.37
C ILE A 30 -3.12 5.14 -8.06
N ASN A 31 -3.32 4.10 -8.87
CA ASN A 31 -4.38 3.12 -8.64
C ASN A 31 -4.17 2.39 -7.30
N HIS A 32 -2.95 1.95 -7.01
CA HIS A 32 -2.61 1.31 -5.73
C HIS A 32 -2.95 2.20 -4.53
N GLN A 33 -2.56 3.48 -4.60
CA GLN A 33 -2.84 4.45 -3.54
C GLN A 33 -4.33 4.70 -3.37
N LEU A 34 -5.10 4.80 -4.46
CA LEU A 34 -6.55 4.96 -4.41
C LEU A 34 -7.25 3.76 -3.78
N ILE A 35 -6.83 2.55 -4.11
CA ILE A 35 -7.37 1.32 -3.53
C ILE A 35 -7.05 1.25 -2.03
N HIS A 36 -5.80 1.56 -1.64
CA HIS A 36 -5.37 1.55 -0.24
C HIS A 36 -6.12 2.57 0.63
N GLN A 37 -6.30 3.79 0.11
CA GLN A 37 -7.06 4.86 0.77
C GLN A 37 -8.58 4.69 0.65
N GLN A 38 -9.03 3.72 -0.15
CA GLN A 38 -10.42 3.52 -0.53
C GLN A 38 -11.09 4.83 -0.98
N ALA A 39 -10.36 5.66 -1.72
CA ALA A 39 -10.85 6.92 -2.26
C ALA A 39 -11.43 6.75 -3.67
N ASP A 40 -12.41 7.57 -4.01
CA ASP A 40 -12.91 7.69 -5.37
C ASP A 40 -12.13 8.77 -6.13
N PRO A 41 -11.73 8.52 -7.39
CA PRO A 41 -10.92 9.48 -8.15
C PRO A 41 -11.67 10.76 -8.48
N ASP A 42 -12.99 10.68 -8.65
CA ASP A 42 -13.85 11.83 -8.91
C ASP A 42 -14.01 12.72 -7.67
N GLY A 43 -14.00 12.13 -6.46
CA GLY A 43 -14.06 12.86 -5.19
C GLY A 43 -12.77 13.61 -4.83
N LEU A 44 -11.63 13.24 -5.43
CA LEU A 44 -10.32 13.84 -5.17
C LEU A 44 -9.85 14.82 -6.27
N LEU A 45 -10.69 15.13 -7.26
CA LEU A 45 -10.31 15.95 -8.44
C LEU A 45 -9.13 15.36 -9.23
N LEU A 46 -8.96 14.02 -9.20
CA LEU A 46 -7.88 13.34 -9.92
C LEU A 46 -8.23 13.12 -11.39
N SER A 47 -9.48 13.32 -11.80
CA SER A 47 -9.93 13.24 -13.19
C SER A 47 -9.11 14.17 -14.11
N ASP A 48 -8.84 15.40 -13.66
CA ASP A 48 -7.99 16.38 -14.37
C ASP A 48 -6.52 15.93 -14.51
N PHE A 49 -6.03 15.08 -13.61
CA PHE A 49 -4.65 14.55 -13.62
C PHE A 49 -4.52 13.29 -14.46
N VAL A 50 -5.51 12.41 -14.34
CA VAL A 50 -5.50 11.06 -14.92
C VAL A 50 -5.84 11.09 -16.42
N GLN A 51 -6.72 11.99 -16.85
CA GLN A 51 -7.14 12.09 -18.25
C GLN A 51 -5.99 12.44 -19.22
N PRO A 52 -5.11 13.43 -18.95
CA PRO A 52 -3.94 13.70 -19.79
C PRO A 52 -2.96 12.53 -19.87
N LEU A 53 -2.78 11.77 -18.79
CA LEU A 53 -1.93 10.57 -18.80
C LEU A 53 -2.51 9.47 -19.69
N PHE A 54 -3.81 9.24 -19.62
CA PHE A 54 -4.49 8.30 -20.53
C PHE A 54 -4.38 8.70 -21.99
N GLN A 55 -4.49 9.99 -22.31
CA GLN A 55 -4.35 10.48 -23.69
C GLN A 55 -2.93 10.26 -24.26
N LYS A 56 -1.91 10.32 -23.40
CA LYS A 56 -0.50 10.07 -23.78
C LYS A 56 -0.12 8.59 -23.80
N CYS A 57 -0.92 7.73 -23.19
CA CYS A 57 -0.73 6.29 -23.27
C CYS A 57 -1.51 5.75 -24.48
N SER A 58 -0.87 4.96 -25.34
CA SER A 58 -1.61 4.25 -26.38
C SER A 58 -2.73 3.41 -25.73
N ALA A 59 -3.92 3.40 -26.35
CA ALA A 59 -5.23 3.09 -25.77
C ALA A 59 -5.44 1.68 -25.17
N ALA A 60 -4.38 0.91 -24.96
CA ALA A 60 -4.39 -0.25 -24.09
C ALA A 60 -3.54 0.09 -22.86
N CYS A 61 -4.04 1.00 -22.03
CA CYS A 61 -3.40 1.21 -20.74
C CYS A 61 -3.50 -0.10 -19.94
N LEU A 62 -2.43 -0.49 -19.25
CA LEU A 62 -2.32 -1.67 -18.39
C LEU A 62 -3.38 -1.67 -17.29
N VAL A 63 -4.59 -1.96 -17.67
CA VAL A 63 -5.68 -2.32 -16.79
C VAL A 63 -5.98 -3.72 -17.29
N PRO A 64 -5.26 -4.76 -16.81
CA PRO A 64 -5.87 -6.08 -16.87
C PRO A 64 -7.30 -5.91 -16.34
N ILE A 65 -8.25 -6.55 -17.00
CA ILE A 65 -9.71 -6.41 -16.79
C ILE A 65 -10.10 -6.54 -15.29
N SER A 66 -9.21 -7.07 -14.44
CA SER A 66 -9.32 -7.12 -12.97
C SER A 66 -8.97 -5.82 -12.18
N MET A 67 -8.45 -4.76 -12.82
CA MET A 67 -8.11 -3.47 -12.21
C MET A 67 -9.21 -2.40 -12.39
N GLN A 68 -10.37 -2.77 -12.94
CA GLN A 68 -11.59 -1.95 -12.89
C GLN A 68 -12.23 -2.10 -11.50
N PRO A 69 -12.14 -1.09 -10.63
CA PRO A 69 -13.40 -0.40 -10.37
C PRO A 69 -13.31 1.12 -10.19
N ARG A 70 -12.15 1.71 -9.87
CA ARG A 70 -12.11 3.10 -9.37
C ARG A 70 -11.68 4.12 -10.42
N LEU A 71 -10.50 4.00 -11.03
CA LEU A 71 -10.00 4.97 -12.03
C LEU A 71 -10.76 5.00 -13.37
N LEU A 72 -11.53 3.95 -13.68
CA LEU A 72 -12.09 3.70 -15.02
C LEU A 72 -13.57 3.29 -15.01
N ALA A 73 -14.34 3.71 -14.01
CA ALA A 73 -15.78 3.42 -13.92
C ALA A 73 -16.62 3.91 -15.12
N SER A 74 -16.03 4.65 -16.09
CA SER A 74 -16.64 4.93 -17.39
C SER A 74 -15.92 4.15 -18.52
N PRO A 75 -16.48 3.03 -19.00
CA PRO A 75 -15.88 2.21 -20.07
C PRO A 75 -15.76 2.96 -21.41
N ASP A 76 -16.50 4.06 -21.60
CA ASP A 76 -16.54 4.83 -22.86
C ASP A 76 -15.27 5.66 -23.15
N ARG A 77 -14.32 5.73 -22.21
CA ARG A 77 -13.14 6.62 -22.33
C ARG A 77 -11.89 5.96 -22.94
N ILE A 78 -11.92 4.65 -23.20
CA ILE A 78 -10.77 3.92 -23.76
C ILE A 78 -11.18 3.21 -25.05
N SER A 79 -10.69 3.72 -26.19
CA SER A 79 -10.79 3.04 -27.47
C SER A 79 -9.76 1.90 -27.56
N VAL A 80 -10.08 0.73 -27.00
CA VAL A 80 -9.23 -0.46 -27.17
C VAL A 80 -9.15 -0.77 -28.67
N PRO A 81 -7.96 -0.76 -29.30
CA PRO A 81 -7.83 -1.14 -30.71
C PRO A 81 -8.28 -2.59 -30.86
N SER A 82 -9.04 -2.91 -31.91
CA SER A 82 -9.44 -4.29 -32.19
C SER A 82 -8.18 -5.18 -32.29
N ALA A 83 -8.18 -6.28 -31.54
CA ALA A 83 -7.08 -7.26 -31.51
C ALA A 83 -6.72 -7.78 -32.91
N GLU A 84 -7.69 -7.86 -33.82
CA GLU A 84 -7.49 -8.27 -35.21
C GLU A 84 -6.65 -7.25 -36.00
N ARG A 85 -6.90 -5.95 -35.82
CA ARG A 85 -6.14 -4.88 -36.50
C ARG A 85 -4.69 -4.85 -36.01
N GLN A 86 -4.46 -5.06 -34.71
CA GLN A 86 -3.11 -5.17 -34.15
C GLN A 86 -2.38 -6.40 -34.68
N SER A 87 -3.08 -7.55 -34.78
CA SER A 87 -2.52 -8.78 -35.32
C SER A 87 -2.04 -8.62 -36.77
N HIS A 88 -2.85 -8.01 -37.65
CA HIS A 88 -2.48 -7.78 -39.05
C HIS A 88 -1.29 -6.82 -39.21
N GLN A 89 -1.24 -5.73 -38.43
CA GLN A 89 -0.11 -4.80 -38.46
C GLN A 89 1.20 -5.45 -38.00
N LEU A 90 1.14 -6.29 -36.96
CA LEU A 90 2.29 -7.03 -36.46
C LEU A 90 2.82 -8.04 -37.47
N THR A 91 1.95 -8.80 -38.13
CA THR A 91 2.36 -9.75 -39.19
C THR A 91 3.06 -9.01 -40.34
N GLY A 92 2.51 -7.87 -40.79
CA GLY A 92 3.16 -7.05 -41.80
C GLY A 92 4.54 -6.54 -41.37
N SER A 93 4.70 -6.09 -40.12
CA SER A 93 5.99 -5.66 -39.58
C SER A 93 7.03 -6.79 -39.55
N ALA A 94 6.62 -8.01 -39.16
CA ALA A 94 7.49 -9.19 -39.16
C ALA A 94 7.94 -9.59 -40.57
N GLU A 95 7.04 -9.56 -41.55
CA GLU A 95 7.36 -9.83 -42.96
C GLU A 95 8.37 -8.82 -43.52
N LEU A 96 8.15 -7.53 -43.26
CA LEU A 96 9.07 -6.47 -43.68
C LEU A 96 10.45 -6.62 -43.04
N ALA A 97 10.51 -6.91 -41.75
CA ALA A 97 11.76 -7.19 -41.05
C ALA A 97 12.49 -8.43 -41.61
N THR A 98 11.75 -9.47 -42.02
CA THR A 98 12.33 -10.67 -42.66
C THR A 98 12.91 -10.36 -44.05
N ARG A 99 12.24 -9.51 -44.85
CA ARG A 99 12.79 -9.06 -46.14
C ARG A 99 14.04 -8.19 -45.97
N LEU A 100 14.09 -7.38 -44.91
CA LEU A 100 15.27 -6.58 -44.58
C LEU A 100 16.44 -7.45 -44.10
N SER A 101 16.20 -8.46 -43.26
CA SER A 101 17.26 -9.39 -42.82
C SER A 101 17.86 -10.14 -44.00
N GLN A 102 17.04 -10.62 -44.93
CA GLN A 102 17.52 -11.30 -46.14
C GLN A 102 18.39 -10.39 -47.03
N ARG A 103 18.00 -9.12 -47.21
CA ARG A 103 18.83 -8.14 -47.94
C ARG A 103 20.17 -7.90 -47.26
N ILE A 104 20.18 -7.71 -45.93
CA ILE A 104 21.43 -7.56 -45.16
C ILE A 104 22.34 -8.77 -45.33
N LEU A 105 21.78 -9.97 -45.34
CA LEU A 105 22.53 -11.22 -45.48
C LEU A 105 23.10 -11.43 -46.89
N GLN A 106 22.40 -10.99 -47.93
CA GLN A 106 22.78 -11.15 -49.34
C GLN A 106 23.70 -10.03 -49.84
N GLU A 107 23.39 -8.78 -49.51
CA GLU A 107 24.02 -7.58 -50.08
C GLU A 107 25.08 -6.97 -49.14
N GLY A 108 25.06 -7.31 -47.85
CA GLY A 108 26.01 -6.79 -46.85
C GLY A 108 25.86 -5.29 -46.54
N GLN A 109 24.85 -4.62 -47.09
CA GLN A 109 24.56 -3.20 -46.93
C GLN A 109 23.06 -2.98 -46.66
N CYS A 110 22.73 -1.97 -45.86
CA CYS A 110 21.35 -1.55 -45.61
C CYS A 110 21.32 -0.07 -45.23
N ASP A 111 20.28 0.65 -45.65
CA ASP A 111 20.09 2.05 -45.31
C ASP A 111 19.75 2.21 -43.82
N GLU A 112 20.60 2.93 -43.07
CA GLU A 112 20.37 3.22 -41.64
C GLU A 112 19.01 3.90 -41.40
N ALA A 113 18.51 4.66 -42.37
CA ALA A 113 17.20 5.30 -42.32
C ALA A 113 16.03 4.29 -42.30
N GLN A 114 16.12 3.17 -43.02
CA GLN A 114 15.09 2.13 -43.03
C GLN A 114 15.09 1.35 -41.70
N LEU A 115 16.27 1.15 -41.10
CA LEU A 115 16.41 0.47 -39.81
C LEU A 115 16.03 1.34 -38.61
N SER A 116 16.07 2.67 -38.77
CA SER A 116 15.67 3.64 -37.76
C SER A 116 14.15 3.87 -37.69
N ASP A 117 13.41 3.45 -38.71
CA ASP A 117 11.95 3.59 -38.76
C ASP A 117 11.26 2.32 -38.22
N PRO A 118 10.55 2.39 -37.08
CA PRO A 118 9.86 1.23 -36.52
C PRO A 118 8.74 0.69 -37.41
N SER A 119 8.22 1.52 -38.34
CA SER A 119 7.19 1.11 -39.28
C SER A 119 7.73 0.36 -40.50
N ALA A 120 8.99 0.61 -40.88
CA ALA A 120 9.67 -0.06 -41.98
C ALA A 120 10.19 -1.46 -41.61
N GLY A 121 10.38 -1.72 -40.31
CA GLY A 121 10.75 -3.03 -39.78
C GLY A 121 11.36 -2.89 -38.38
N CYS A 122 11.04 -3.81 -37.47
CA CYS A 122 11.62 -3.75 -36.13
C CYS A 122 13.13 -4.10 -36.16
N LEU A 123 14.01 -3.14 -35.85
CA LEU A 123 15.47 -3.33 -35.72
C LEU A 123 15.87 -4.62 -35.00
N TYR A 124 15.30 -4.87 -33.83
CA TYR A 124 15.63 -6.04 -33.01
C TYR A 124 15.15 -7.35 -33.63
N TRP A 125 14.02 -7.32 -34.35
CA TRP A 125 13.52 -8.47 -35.08
C TRP A 125 14.40 -8.78 -36.30
N VAL A 126 14.85 -7.76 -37.03
CA VAL A 126 15.81 -7.91 -38.13
C VAL A 126 17.11 -8.55 -37.63
N ALA A 127 17.67 -8.05 -36.53
CA ALA A 127 18.87 -8.60 -35.91
C ALA A 127 18.67 -10.06 -35.45
N LEU A 128 17.52 -10.38 -34.85
CA LEU A 128 17.17 -11.73 -34.43
C LEU A 128 17.07 -12.69 -35.62
N SER A 129 16.44 -12.27 -36.73
CA SER A 129 16.35 -13.07 -37.95
C SER A 129 17.72 -13.34 -38.57
N CYS A 130 18.61 -12.33 -38.61
CA CYS A 130 19.99 -12.51 -39.08
C CYS A 130 20.76 -13.53 -38.24
N LEU A 131 20.58 -13.51 -36.91
CA LEU A 131 21.21 -14.48 -36.00
C LEU A 131 20.73 -15.91 -36.24
N ARG A 132 19.42 -16.08 -36.47
CA ARG A 132 18.81 -17.40 -36.73
C ARG A 132 19.34 -18.02 -38.02
N GLU A 133 19.50 -17.22 -39.07
CA GLU A 133 19.97 -17.73 -40.37
C GLU A 133 21.47 -18.07 -40.40
N ARG A 134 22.30 -17.43 -39.56
CA ARG A 134 23.76 -17.68 -39.49
C ARG A 134 24.23 -18.51 -38.30
N GLY A 135 23.32 -19.04 -37.49
CA GLY A 135 23.67 -19.96 -36.41
C GLY A 135 24.48 -19.34 -35.27
N GLY A 136 24.27 -18.04 -34.98
CA GLY A 136 24.84 -17.37 -33.80
C GLY A 136 25.79 -16.20 -34.08
N ASP A 137 26.28 -16.03 -35.32
CA ASP A 137 27.08 -14.87 -35.70
C ASP A 137 26.20 -13.75 -36.23
N LEU A 138 26.24 -12.57 -35.59
CA LEU A 138 25.50 -11.40 -36.06
C LEU A 138 26.28 -10.68 -37.18
N PRO A 139 25.85 -10.76 -38.45
CA PRO A 139 26.45 -9.98 -39.52
C PRO A 139 26.23 -8.49 -39.28
N ALA A 140 27.21 -7.66 -39.62
CA ALA A 140 27.11 -6.21 -39.49
C ALA A 140 26.74 -5.75 -38.06
N ALA A 141 27.24 -6.42 -37.01
CA ALA A 141 26.99 -6.04 -35.62
C ALA A 141 27.29 -4.54 -35.34
N GLN A 142 28.31 -3.98 -35.98
CA GLN A 142 28.65 -2.55 -35.90
C GLN A 142 27.60 -1.63 -36.53
N LEU A 143 26.86 -2.09 -37.54
CA LEU A 143 25.75 -1.34 -38.14
C LEU A 143 24.55 -1.29 -37.18
N PHE A 144 24.18 -2.42 -36.59
CA PHE A 144 23.11 -2.46 -35.58
C PHE A 144 23.46 -1.60 -34.35
N ALA A 145 24.72 -1.65 -33.89
CA ALA A 145 25.18 -0.81 -32.79
C ALA A 145 25.12 0.69 -33.13
N ARG A 146 25.57 1.10 -34.34
CA ARG A 146 25.50 2.50 -34.79
C ARG A 146 24.07 3.02 -34.90
N VAL A 147 23.15 2.23 -35.47
CA VAL A 147 21.73 2.59 -35.55
C VAL A 147 21.11 2.69 -34.15
N GLN A 148 21.46 1.80 -33.24
CA GLN A 148 20.99 1.88 -31.86
C GLN A 148 21.52 3.12 -31.12
N GLU A 149 22.78 3.49 -31.34
CA GLU A 149 23.37 4.71 -30.79
C GLU A 149 22.70 5.97 -31.37
N SER A 150 22.39 5.98 -32.67
CA SER A 150 21.73 7.11 -33.33
C SER A 150 20.26 7.30 -32.91
N LEU A 151 19.51 6.20 -32.72
CA LEU A 151 18.16 6.21 -32.16
C LEU A 151 18.15 6.72 -30.71
N GLY A 152 19.22 6.45 -29.97
CA GLY A 152 19.33 6.71 -28.56
C GLY A 152 18.27 5.97 -27.73
N PRO A 153 18.17 6.29 -26.43
CA PRO A 153 17.37 5.50 -25.51
C PRO A 153 15.86 5.64 -25.70
N LYS A 154 15.39 6.81 -26.15
CA LYS A 154 13.98 7.10 -26.37
C LYS A 154 13.49 6.56 -27.73
N GLY A 155 14.30 6.70 -28.78
CA GLY A 155 13.98 6.19 -30.12
C GLY A 155 13.94 4.67 -30.22
N ALA A 156 14.64 3.97 -29.32
CA ALA A 156 14.60 2.50 -29.25
C ALA A 156 13.26 1.92 -28.73
N LEU A 157 12.49 2.66 -27.93
CA LEU A 157 11.28 2.14 -27.26
C LEU A 157 10.18 1.68 -28.24
N PRO A 158 9.84 2.42 -29.31
CA PRO A 158 8.91 1.92 -30.34
C PRO A 158 9.33 0.57 -30.93
N HIS A 159 10.62 0.40 -31.27
CA HIS A 159 11.14 -0.89 -31.75
C HIS A 159 11.02 -1.99 -30.69
N LEU A 160 11.30 -1.67 -29.42
CA LEU A 160 11.15 -2.63 -28.31
C LEU A 160 9.70 -3.08 -28.10
N ARG A 161 8.73 -2.17 -28.25
CA ARG A 161 7.30 -2.51 -28.10
C ARG A 161 6.87 -3.50 -29.18
N ILE A 162 7.19 -3.21 -30.45
CA ILE A 162 6.91 -4.11 -31.58
C ILE A 162 7.65 -5.44 -31.38
N PHE A 163 8.92 -5.39 -30.97
CA PHE A 163 9.71 -6.59 -30.69
C PHE A 163 9.07 -7.49 -29.63
N CYS A 164 8.62 -6.91 -28.51
CA CYS A 164 7.96 -7.67 -27.44
C CYS A 164 6.67 -8.32 -27.92
N ASP A 165 5.86 -7.63 -28.74
CA ASP A 165 4.62 -8.19 -29.28
C ASP A 165 4.86 -9.36 -30.23
N LEU A 166 5.89 -9.25 -31.08
CA LEU A 166 6.29 -10.32 -32.00
C LEU A 166 6.88 -11.52 -31.23
N LEU A 167 7.74 -11.24 -30.25
CA LEU A 167 8.41 -12.26 -29.45
C LEU A 167 7.41 -13.07 -28.63
N THR A 168 6.48 -12.43 -27.93
CA THR A 168 5.48 -13.16 -27.12
C THR A 168 4.51 -13.96 -27.98
N ARG A 169 4.19 -13.48 -29.19
CA ARG A 169 3.39 -14.22 -30.15
C ARG A 169 4.11 -15.48 -30.65
N GLU A 170 5.40 -15.37 -30.98
CA GLU A 170 6.21 -16.52 -31.37
C GLU A 170 6.28 -17.56 -30.25
N VAL A 171 6.61 -17.13 -29.03
CA VAL A 171 6.71 -18.01 -27.85
C VAL A 171 5.35 -18.64 -27.49
N ALA A 172 4.25 -17.90 -27.62
CA ALA A 172 2.91 -18.44 -27.38
C ALA A 172 2.49 -19.49 -28.43
N SER A 173 3.08 -19.43 -29.64
CA SER A 173 2.81 -20.38 -30.73
C SER A 173 3.77 -21.57 -30.76
N ALA A 174 4.92 -21.47 -30.08
CA ALA A 174 5.96 -22.47 -30.08
C ALA A 174 5.56 -23.70 -29.24
N ALA A 175 5.94 -24.89 -29.71
CA ALA A 175 6.00 -26.08 -28.87
C ALA A 175 7.24 -26.02 -27.96
N ASP A 176 7.23 -26.69 -26.81
CA ASP A 176 8.25 -26.57 -25.76
C ASP A 176 9.71 -26.69 -26.26
N ASN A 177 9.99 -27.58 -27.22
CA ASN A 177 11.33 -27.74 -27.80
C ASN A 177 11.73 -26.62 -28.77
N ALA A 178 10.75 -26.03 -29.47
CA ALA A 178 10.97 -24.91 -30.39
C ALA A 178 11.14 -23.59 -29.64
N GLU A 179 10.50 -23.46 -28.47
CA GLU A 179 10.62 -22.29 -27.59
C GLU A 179 12.07 -22.04 -27.15
N VAL A 180 12.76 -23.09 -26.68
CA VAL A 180 14.16 -22.99 -26.22
C VAL A 180 15.07 -22.51 -27.35
N SER A 181 14.88 -23.03 -28.57
CA SER A 181 15.63 -22.60 -29.75
C SER A 181 15.33 -21.15 -30.17
N ALA A 182 14.06 -20.73 -30.09
CA ALA A 182 13.64 -19.38 -30.42
C ALA A 182 14.23 -18.34 -29.46
N LEU A 183 14.33 -18.69 -28.17
CA LEU A 183 14.83 -17.83 -27.10
C LEU A 183 16.35 -17.82 -26.96
N HIS A 184 17.05 -18.88 -27.39
CA HIS A 184 18.52 -18.92 -27.37
C HIS A 184 19.15 -17.72 -28.10
N HIS A 185 18.65 -17.39 -29.29
CA HIS A 185 19.15 -16.26 -30.08
C HIS A 185 18.82 -14.89 -29.44
N VAL A 186 17.70 -14.80 -28.70
CA VAL A 186 17.37 -13.60 -27.93
C VAL A 186 18.38 -13.41 -26.79
N THR A 187 18.74 -14.49 -26.10
CA THR A 187 19.78 -14.48 -25.06
C THR A 187 21.12 -14.00 -25.63
N SER A 188 21.52 -14.47 -26.81
CA SER A 188 22.74 -13.98 -27.49
C SER A 188 22.66 -12.48 -27.84
N LEU A 189 21.49 -11.99 -28.25
CA LEU A 189 21.30 -10.57 -28.57
C LEU A 189 21.43 -9.67 -27.32
N VAL A 190 20.95 -10.14 -26.16
CA VAL A 190 21.05 -9.42 -24.88
C VAL A 190 22.47 -9.47 -24.31
N TYR A 191 23.05 -10.67 -24.20
CA TYR A 191 24.24 -10.89 -23.40
C TYR A 191 25.53 -10.90 -24.21
N THR A 192 25.54 -11.57 -25.37
CA THR A 192 26.73 -11.70 -26.23
C THR A 192 26.96 -10.44 -27.07
N HIS A 193 25.93 -9.99 -27.80
CA HIS A 193 26.04 -8.82 -28.69
C HIS A 193 25.76 -7.48 -28.00
N ARG A 194 25.22 -7.49 -26.78
CA ARG A 194 24.92 -6.30 -25.97
C ARG A 194 24.05 -5.23 -26.68
N LEU A 195 23.30 -5.63 -27.72
CA LEU A 195 22.42 -4.73 -28.48
C LEU A 195 21.12 -4.42 -27.72
N LEU A 196 20.65 -5.36 -26.89
CA LEU A 196 19.37 -5.21 -26.21
C LEU A 196 19.57 -5.14 -24.70
N PRO A 197 19.43 -3.95 -24.07
CA PRO A 197 19.59 -3.84 -22.63
C PRO A 197 18.50 -4.61 -21.89
N LEU A 198 18.89 -5.65 -21.13
CA LEU A 198 17.99 -6.56 -20.40
C LEU A 198 16.87 -5.83 -19.64
N HIS A 199 17.24 -4.87 -18.79
CA HIS A 199 16.28 -4.09 -17.99
C HIS A 199 15.24 -3.34 -18.83
N ARG A 200 15.57 -2.87 -20.04
CA ARG A 200 14.59 -2.19 -20.91
C ARG A 200 13.67 -3.17 -21.60
N LEU A 201 14.21 -4.30 -22.06
CA LEU A 201 13.40 -5.37 -22.60
C LEU A 201 12.37 -5.84 -21.56
N LEU A 202 12.80 -6.12 -20.33
CA LEU A 202 11.91 -6.56 -19.25
C LEU A 202 10.90 -5.48 -18.86
N LEU A 203 11.30 -4.21 -18.75
CA LEU A 203 10.38 -3.11 -18.46
C LEU A 203 9.27 -3.04 -19.52
N VAL A 204 9.64 -3.01 -20.80
CA VAL A 204 8.66 -2.94 -21.89
C VAL A 204 7.77 -4.18 -21.87
N LEU A 205 8.35 -5.38 -21.77
CA LEU A 205 7.64 -6.65 -21.74
C LEU A 205 6.61 -6.74 -20.61
N LEU A 206 6.97 -6.33 -19.39
CA LEU A 206 6.08 -6.32 -18.22
C LEU A 206 4.97 -5.27 -18.33
N MET A 207 5.25 -4.17 -19.06
CA MET A 207 4.35 -3.04 -19.25
C MET A 207 3.57 -3.10 -20.59
N ARG A 208 3.71 -4.19 -21.36
CA ARG A 208 2.92 -4.42 -22.57
C ARG A 208 1.49 -4.86 -22.20
N PRO A 209 0.48 -4.25 -22.82
CA PRO A 209 -0.91 -4.66 -22.67
C PRO A 209 -1.21 -5.77 -23.70
N PHE A 210 -1.10 -7.02 -23.29
CA PHE A 210 -1.45 -8.13 -24.18
C PHE A 210 -2.96 -8.39 -24.12
N ALA A 211 -3.59 -8.55 -25.28
CA ALA A 211 -5.03 -8.78 -25.38
C ALA A 211 -5.46 -10.17 -24.87
N GLU A 212 -4.55 -11.15 -24.91
CA GLU A 212 -4.84 -12.55 -24.62
C GLU A 212 -3.94 -13.07 -23.48
N ARG A 213 -4.53 -13.83 -22.55
CA ARG A 213 -3.81 -14.43 -21.42
C ARG A 213 -2.62 -15.28 -21.84
N ARG A 214 -2.70 -15.98 -22.99
CA ARG A 214 -1.59 -16.81 -23.50
C ARG A 214 -0.33 -15.98 -23.83
N LEU A 215 -0.50 -14.75 -24.32
CA LEU A 215 0.60 -13.84 -24.63
C LEU A 215 1.22 -13.28 -23.35
N GLU A 216 0.39 -12.99 -22.34
CA GLU A 216 0.85 -12.59 -21.00
C GLU A 216 1.67 -13.70 -20.33
N LEU A 217 1.22 -14.96 -20.44
CA LEU A 217 1.97 -16.12 -19.95
C LEU A 217 3.28 -16.32 -20.72
N ALA A 218 3.27 -16.12 -22.05
CA ALA A 218 4.48 -16.17 -22.87
C ALA A 218 5.51 -15.10 -22.46
N ALA A 219 5.06 -13.90 -22.06
CA ALA A 219 5.95 -12.88 -21.51
C ALA A 219 6.68 -13.37 -20.24
N PHE A 220 5.99 -14.10 -19.35
CA PHE A 220 6.63 -14.70 -18.18
C PHE A 220 7.59 -15.83 -18.52
N ARG A 221 7.33 -16.59 -19.58
CA ARG A 221 8.29 -17.61 -20.08
C ARG A 221 9.55 -16.97 -20.65
N VAL A 222 9.42 -15.90 -21.43
CA VAL A 222 10.55 -15.08 -21.91
C VAL A 222 11.36 -14.55 -20.72
N LEU A 223 10.69 -13.98 -19.72
CA LEU A 223 11.33 -13.49 -18.50
C LEU A 223 12.07 -14.62 -17.78
N ARG A 224 11.44 -15.79 -17.61
CA ARG A 224 12.06 -16.96 -16.99
C ARG A 224 13.32 -17.38 -17.73
N HIS A 225 13.27 -17.48 -19.05
CA HIS A 225 14.42 -17.92 -19.86
C HIS A 225 15.59 -16.94 -19.77
N LEU A 226 15.33 -15.64 -19.79
CA LEU A 226 16.37 -14.60 -19.75
C LEU A 226 17.04 -14.46 -18.37
N LEU A 227 16.33 -14.83 -17.30
CA LEU A 227 16.79 -14.65 -15.92
C LEU A 227 17.21 -15.97 -15.23
N SER A 228 16.87 -17.13 -15.78
CA SER A 228 17.21 -18.43 -15.19
C SER A 228 18.70 -18.75 -15.35
N ALA A 229 19.30 -19.26 -14.27
CA ALA A 229 20.66 -19.81 -14.25
C ALA A 229 20.71 -21.27 -14.70
N ASP A 230 19.56 -21.96 -14.78
CA ASP A 230 19.46 -23.39 -15.03
C ASP A 230 19.60 -23.75 -16.53
N THR A 231 19.57 -22.75 -17.40
CA THR A 231 19.78 -22.96 -18.84
C THR A 231 21.27 -23.21 -19.13
N PRO A 232 21.60 -24.23 -19.94
CA PRO A 232 22.99 -24.51 -20.29
C PRO A 232 23.61 -23.29 -21.00
N ASN A 233 24.81 -22.89 -20.58
CA ASN A 233 25.51 -21.68 -21.00
C ASN A 233 24.79 -20.36 -20.69
N SER A 234 23.94 -20.34 -19.65
CA SER A 234 23.28 -19.10 -19.20
C SER A 234 24.32 -18.08 -18.71
N PRO A 235 24.30 -16.84 -19.21
CA PRO A 235 25.11 -15.75 -18.65
C PRO A 235 24.68 -15.41 -17.21
N MET A 236 23.47 -15.83 -16.79
CA MET A 236 23.01 -15.70 -15.41
C MET A 236 23.65 -16.71 -14.45
N ALA A 237 24.23 -17.81 -14.94
CA ALA A 237 24.87 -18.82 -14.10
C ALA A 237 26.08 -18.27 -13.32
N GLY A 238 26.80 -17.30 -13.90
CA GLY A 238 27.87 -16.58 -13.20
C GLY A 238 27.37 -15.44 -12.30
N LEU A 239 26.27 -14.77 -12.69
CA LEU A 239 25.77 -13.58 -11.99
C LEU A 239 24.93 -13.91 -10.74
N VAL A 240 24.12 -14.97 -10.77
CA VAL A 240 23.26 -15.36 -9.64
C VAL A 240 24.05 -15.69 -8.37
N PRO A 241 25.16 -16.46 -8.42
CA PRO A 241 25.99 -16.70 -7.24
C PRO A 241 26.53 -15.40 -6.61
N VAL A 242 26.92 -14.42 -7.42
CA VAL A 242 27.36 -13.10 -6.94
C VAL A 242 26.19 -12.34 -6.29
N LEU A 243 25.01 -12.33 -6.89
CA LEU A 243 23.83 -11.71 -6.27
C LEU A 243 23.47 -12.36 -4.93
N ASN A 244 23.68 -13.68 -4.82
CA ASN A 244 23.38 -14.44 -3.61
C ASN A 244 24.47 -14.37 -2.53
N SER A 245 25.71 -13.98 -2.86
CA SER A 245 26.79 -13.86 -1.88
C SER A 245 26.78 -12.53 -1.13
N PHE A 246 26.19 -11.48 -1.71
CA PHE A 246 26.11 -10.18 -1.06
C PHE A 246 24.90 -10.07 -0.12
N PRO A 247 25.06 -9.36 1.02
CA PRO A 247 23.93 -9.07 1.89
C PRO A 247 22.87 -8.24 1.14
N PRO A 248 21.61 -8.34 1.57
CA PRO A 248 20.54 -7.50 1.02
C PRO A 248 20.84 -6.01 1.20
N SER A 249 20.28 -5.17 0.32
CA SER A 249 20.46 -3.71 0.40
C SER A 249 20.03 -3.16 1.77
N GLY A 250 20.98 -2.58 2.50
CA GLY A 250 20.79 -2.02 3.86
C GLY A 250 21.68 -2.60 4.97
N GLY A 251 22.46 -3.66 4.70
CA GLY A 251 23.45 -4.17 5.67
C GLY A 251 24.73 -3.34 5.72
N ALA A 252 25.23 -3.03 6.92
CA ALA A 252 26.42 -2.20 7.18
C ALA A 252 27.73 -2.69 6.50
N ASN A 253 27.77 -3.92 5.99
CA ASN A 253 29.03 -4.60 5.62
C ASN A 253 29.18 -4.91 4.11
N GLY A 254 28.24 -4.50 3.25
CA GLY A 254 28.32 -4.73 1.80
C GLY A 254 28.13 -3.45 0.99
N SER A 255 29.21 -2.83 0.52
CA SER A 255 29.07 -1.67 -0.37
C SER A 255 28.44 -2.08 -1.70
N LEU A 256 27.37 -1.40 -2.11
CA LEU A 256 26.77 -1.54 -3.45
C LEU A 256 27.83 -1.41 -4.55
N SER A 257 28.87 -0.60 -4.34
CA SER A 257 29.99 -0.47 -5.26
C SER A 257 30.82 -1.75 -5.41
N ALA A 258 30.96 -2.54 -4.34
CA ALA A 258 31.67 -3.82 -4.35
C ALA A 258 30.85 -4.92 -5.04
N LEU A 259 29.52 -4.91 -4.86
CA LEU A 259 28.63 -5.79 -5.62
C LEU A 259 28.70 -5.46 -7.11
N VAL A 260 28.61 -4.19 -7.48
CA VAL A 260 28.66 -3.74 -8.87
C VAL A 260 30.02 -4.03 -9.51
N SER A 261 31.13 -3.93 -8.76
CA SER A 261 32.46 -4.26 -9.29
C SER A 261 32.62 -5.76 -9.54
N GLN A 262 32.14 -6.63 -8.64
CA GLN A 262 32.20 -8.09 -8.85
C GLN A 262 31.27 -8.55 -9.98
N LEU A 263 30.07 -7.98 -10.08
CA LEU A 263 29.17 -8.25 -11.21
C LEU A 263 29.81 -7.87 -12.55
N ARG A 264 30.58 -6.77 -12.60
CA ARG A 264 31.33 -6.38 -13.81
C ARG A 264 32.43 -7.34 -14.15
N GLN A 265 33.23 -7.79 -13.18
CA GLN A 265 34.29 -8.77 -13.44
C GLN A 265 33.72 -10.01 -14.13
N VAL A 266 32.66 -10.59 -13.55
CA VAL A 266 32.01 -11.78 -14.12
C VAL A 266 31.39 -11.51 -15.49
N TYR A 267 30.90 -10.28 -15.73
CA TYR A 267 30.25 -9.92 -17.00
C TYR A 267 31.23 -9.51 -18.11
N ASP A 268 32.34 -8.86 -17.80
CA ASP A 268 33.33 -8.38 -18.75
C ASP A 268 34.39 -9.44 -19.11
N ASP A 269 34.56 -10.48 -18.30
CA ASP A 269 35.34 -11.68 -18.65
C ASP A 269 34.67 -12.52 -19.77
N THR A 270 33.50 -12.12 -20.27
CA THR A 270 32.89 -12.67 -21.49
C THR A 270 33.50 -12.04 -22.75
N PRO A 271 33.89 -12.83 -23.77
CA PRO A 271 34.67 -12.33 -24.91
C PRO A 271 33.89 -11.28 -25.71
N GLY A 272 34.41 -10.04 -25.75
CA GLY A 272 33.90 -8.94 -26.61
C GLY A 272 33.67 -7.57 -25.95
N GLY A 273 34.00 -7.36 -24.68
CA GLY A 273 33.70 -6.10 -23.98
C GLY A 273 34.69 -4.96 -24.24
N SER A 274 34.28 -3.91 -24.96
CA SER A 274 34.90 -2.57 -24.85
C SER A 274 34.29 -1.81 -23.67
N SER A 275 35.14 -1.15 -22.87
CA SER A 275 34.80 -0.40 -21.66
C SER A 275 33.87 0.79 -21.94
N SER A 276 32.56 0.65 -21.69
CA SER A 276 31.66 1.80 -21.55
C SER A 276 31.82 2.43 -20.16
N SER A 277 31.64 3.75 -20.04
CA SER A 277 31.88 4.52 -18.81
C SER A 277 31.29 3.86 -17.54
N ALA A 278 32.17 3.51 -16.61
CA ALA A 278 31.85 2.70 -15.45
C ALA A 278 31.03 3.51 -14.41
N SER A 279 29.71 3.35 -14.40
CA SER A 279 28.86 3.87 -13.32
C SER A 279 29.18 3.15 -12.00
N LEU A 280 29.67 3.84 -10.97
CA LEU A 280 30.09 3.17 -9.72
C LEU A 280 29.00 2.32 -9.02
N TYR A 281 27.72 2.58 -9.31
CA TYR A 281 26.58 2.00 -8.59
C TYR A 281 25.54 1.30 -9.48
N SER A 282 25.80 1.13 -10.79
CA SER A 282 24.81 0.49 -11.66
C SER A 282 25.36 -0.64 -12.51
N HIS A 283 24.64 -1.76 -12.45
CA HIS A 283 24.78 -2.93 -13.30
C HIS A 283 23.40 -3.34 -13.84
N ALA A 284 23.35 -4.08 -14.96
CA ALA A 284 22.08 -4.52 -15.54
C ALA A 284 21.24 -5.33 -14.54
N ALA A 285 21.87 -6.22 -13.76
CA ALA A 285 21.20 -7.01 -12.73
C ALA A 285 20.57 -6.17 -11.61
N ILE A 286 21.24 -5.10 -11.16
CA ILE A 286 20.68 -4.17 -10.16
C ILE A 286 19.51 -3.37 -10.75
N ARG A 287 19.60 -2.97 -12.03
CA ARG A 287 18.46 -2.33 -12.70
C ARG A 287 17.26 -3.27 -12.87
N VAL A 288 17.50 -4.57 -13.02
CA VAL A 288 16.42 -5.59 -13.02
C VAL A 288 15.77 -5.70 -11.65
N ALA A 289 16.54 -5.62 -10.56
CA ALA A 289 15.99 -5.62 -9.20
C ALA A 289 14.99 -4.46 -8.97
N LEU A 290 15.20 -3.31 -9.61
CA LEU A 290 14.29 -2.16 -9.56
C LEU A 290 12.97 -2.35 -10.33
N LEU A 291 12.86 -3.38 -11.17
CA LEU A 291 11.65 -3.72 -11.92
C LEU A 291 10.81 -4.82 -11.26
N MET A 292 11.32 -5.37 -10.15
CA MET A 292 10.73 -6.54 -9.51
C MET A 292 9.37 -6.23 -8.90
N ASP A 293 9.12 -5.01 -8.45
CA ASP A 293 7.81 -4.57 -7.98
C ASP A 293 6.72 -4.75 -9.06
N THR A 294 7.05 -4.37 -10.29
CA THR A 294 6.19 -4.46 -11.47
C THR A 294 6.05 -5.91 -11.91
N ALA A 295 7.14 -6.68 -11.88
CA ALA A 295 7.12 -8.11 -12.17
C ALA A 295 6.22 -8.88 -11.20
N LEU A 296 6.34 -8.60 -9.89
CA LEU A 296 5.52 -9.20 -8.84
C LEU A 296 4.05 -8.79 -8.98
N ALA A 297 3.75 -7.51 -9.24
CA ALA A 297 2.38 -7.06 -9.46
C ALA A 297 1.72 -7.81 -10.64
N ARG A 298 2.45 -8.00 -11.75
CA ARG A 298 1.96 -8.78 -12.91
C ARG A 298 1.83 -10.27 -12.58
N LEU A 299 2.76 -10.84 -11.82
CA LEU A 299 2.74 -12.24 -11.39
C LEU A 299 1.50 -12.52 -10.53
N VAL A 300 1.20 -11.66 -9.56
CA VAL A 300 0.03 -11.78 -8.69
C VAL A 300 -1.28 -11.61 -9.46
N GLN A 301 -1.31 -10.73 -10.46
CA GLN A 301 -2.50 -10.55 -11.31
C GLN A 301 -2.77 -11.76 -12.21
N LEU A 302 -1.73 -12.34 -12.80
CA LEU A 302 -1.88 -13.36 -13.85
C LEU A 302 -1.88 -14.78 -13.32
N GLN A 303 -1.21 -14.99 -12.19
CA GLN A 303 -1.07 -16.27 -11.49
C GLN A 303 -0.71 -17.39 -12.47
N PRO A 304 0.47 -17.32 -13.12
CA PRO A 304 0.95 -18.42 -13.95
C PRO A 304 0.99 -19.73 -13.13
N PRO A 305 0.82 -20.91 -13.76
CA PRO A 305 0.78 -22.19 -13.04
C PRO A 305 2.04 -22.42 -12.19
N ASP A 306 3.20 -21.96 -12.68
CA ASP A 306 4.49 -22.09 -12.01
C ASP A 306 4.88 -20.87 -11.16
N SER A 307 3.91 -20.10 -10.66
CA SER A 307 4.15 -18.84 -9.92
C SER A 307 5.16 -19.00 -8.77
N CYS A 308 5.02 -20.07 -7.98
CA CYS A 308 5.89 -20.32 -6.83
C CYS A 308 7.32 -20.67 -7.25
N ALA A 309 7.48 -21.52 -8.27
CA ALA A 309 8.78 -21.88 -8.82
C ALA A 309 9.49 -20.68 -9.48
N LEU A 310 8.72 -19.83 -10.18
CA LEU A 310 9.25 -18.59 -10.75
C LEU A 310 9.76 -17.65 -9.65
N LEU A 311 9.03 -17.52 -8.54
CA LEU A 311 9.44 -16.72 -7.39
C LEU A 311 10.71 -17.27 -6.73
N SER A 312 10.74 -18.56 -6.38
CA SER A 312 11.83 -19.15 -5.61
C SER A 312 13.10 -19.36 -6.43
N ALA A 313 13.00 -19.82 -7.68
CA ALA A 313 14.16 -20.19 -8.48
C ALA A 313 14.69 -19.04 -9.36
N THR A 314 13.79 -18.24 -9.96
CA THR A 314 14.19 -17.23 -10.97
C THR A 314 14.28 -15.82 -10.38
N LEU A 315 13.28 -15.39 -9.62
CA LEU A 315 13.18 -14.01 -9.15
C LEU A 315 13.94 -13.75 -7.84
N ALA A 316 14.04 -14.75 -6.96
CA ALA A 316 14.65 -14.61 -5.63
C ALA A 316 16.01 -13.89 -5.60
N PRO A 317 16.98 -14.15 -6.50
CA PRO A 317 18.27 -13.46 -6.49
C PRO A 317 18.15 -11.94 -6.69
N PHE A 318 17.14 -11.50 -7.45
CA PHE A 318 16.88 -10.08 -7.71
C PHE A 318 16.04 -9.44 -6.59
N LEU A 319 15.09 -10.19 -6.04
CA LEU A 319 14.24 -9.74 -4.92
C LEU A 319 15.07 -9.37 -3.68
N ARG A 320 16.17 -10.10 -3.43
CA ARG A 320 17.10 -9.79 -2.33
C ARG A 320 17.61 -8.35 -2.37
N HIS A 321 17.80 -7.77 -3.55
CA HIS A 321 18.36 -6.42 -3.75
C HIS A 321 17.32 -5.32 -3.95
N MET A 322 16.03 -5.65 -3.84
CA MET A 322 14.93 -4.68 -3.91
C MET A 322 15.05 -3.65 -2.77
N PRO A 323 14.81 -2.35 -3.01
CA PRO A 323 14.99 -1.32 -1.99
C PRO A 323 13.92 -1.32 -0.88
N ALA A 324 12.66 -1.63 -1.20
CA ALA A 324 11.53 -1.56 -0.27
C ALA A 324 10.62 -2.81 -0.34
N PRO A 325 11.15 -3.99 0.07
CA PRO A 325 10.45 -5.26 -0.08
C PRO A 325 9.21 -5.36 0.83
N GLY A 326 9.27 -4.84 2.07
CA GLY A 326 8.14 -4.86 3.00
C GLY A 326 6.99 -4.00 2.50
N THR A 327 7.31 -2.79 2.04
CA THR A 327 6.33 -1.86 1.44
C THR A 327 5.70 -2.45 0.18
N CYS A 328 6.50 -3.05 -0.70
CA CYS A 328 6.00 -3.75 -1.89
C CYS A 328 5.03 -4.88 -1.50
N LEU A 329 5.39 -5.71 -0.52
CA LEU A 329 4.54 -6.79 -0.03
C LEU A 329 3.21 -6.27 0.51
N ILE A 330 3.21 -5.23 1.35
CA ILE A 330 1.97 -4.60 1.85
C ILE A 330 1.09 -4.16 0.68
N SER A 331 1.65 -3.48 -0.32
CA SER A 331 0.92 -3.05 -1.52
C SER A 331 0.32 -4.25 -2.28
N LEU A 332 1.08 -5.32 -2.48
CA LEU A 332 0.60 -6.50 -3.20
C LEU A 332 -0.54 -7.20 -2.46
N LEU A 333 -0.41 -7.39 -1.14
CA LEU A 333 -1.42 -8.06 -0.31
C LEU A 333 -2.66 -7.22 -0.08
N SER A 334 -2.52 -5.90 -0.02
CA SER A 334 -3.64 -4.98 0.16
C SER A 334 -4.46 -4.81 -1.11
N VAL A 335 -3.80 -4.65 -2.26
CA VAL A 335 -4.44 -4.34 -3.55
C VAL A 335 -4.99 -5.59 -4.24
N TYR A 336 -4.21 -6.67 -4.30
CA TYR A 336 -4.55 -7.83 -5.14
C TYR A 336 -5.08 -9.04 -4.38
N ASP A 337 -4.83 -9.11 -3.07
CA ASP A 337 -5.24 -10.23 -2.20
C ASP A 337 -4.96 -11.62 -2.80
N PRO A 338 -3.68 -11.97 -3.05
CA PRO A 338 -3.32 -13.25 -3.66
C PRO A 338 -3.80 -14.45 -2.82
N PRO A 339 -3.97 -15.63 -3.46
CA PRO A 339 -4.33 -16.85 -2.77
C PRO A 339 -3.26 -17.20 -1.71
N ALA A 340 -3.70 -17.85 -0.63
CA ALA A 340 -2.88 -18.19 0.54
C ALA A 340 -1.49 -18.78 0.23
N PRO A 341 -1.31 -19.76 -0.67
CA PRO A 341 0.03 -20.29 -0.98
C PRO A 341 0.93 -19.21 -1.59
N LEU A 342 0.46 -18.50 -2.61
CA LEU A 342 1.23 -17.45 -3.27
C LEU A 342 1.58 -16.31 -2.30
N ARG A 343 0.66 -15.96 -1.40
CA ARG A 343 0.88 -14.98 -0.33
C ARG A 343 2.07 -15.35 0.55
N LEU A 344 2.17 -16.60 0.98
CA LEU A 344 3.29 -17.07 1.83
C LEU A 344 4.61 -17.13 1.06
N TYR A 345 4.60 -17.58 -0.20
CA TYR A 345 5.80 -17.58 -1.04
C TYR A 345 6.32 -16.15 -1.32
N LEU A 346 5.44 -15.18 -1.53
CA LEU A 346 5.81 -13.77 -1.67
C LEU A 346 6.46 -13.25 -0.40
N ALA A 347 5.87 -13.54 0.76
CA ALA A 347 6.43 -13.15 2.05
C ALA A 347 7.80 -13.79 2.29
N ALA A 348 7.94 -15.08 2.03
CA ALA A 348 9.19 -15.80 2.18
C ALA A 348 10.28 -15.23 1.25
N ALA A 349 9.98 -15.04 -0.04
CA ALA A 349 10.94 -14.57 -1.02
C ALA A 349 11.43 -13.13 -0.76
N LEU A 350 10.55 -12.26 -0.22
CA LEU A 350 10.87 -10.86 0.07
C LEU A 350 11.50 -10.65 1.45
N LEU A 351 11.00 -11.34 2.47
CA LEU A 351 11.37 -11.07 3.88
C LEU A 351 12.47 -11.99 4.39
N ALA A 352 12.55 -13.27 3.98
CA ALA A 352 13.52 -14.21 4.53
C ALA A 352 14.98 -13.73 4.40
N PRO A 353 15.44 -13.22 3.23
CA PRO A 353 16.81 -12.73 3.10
C PRO A 353 17.13 -11.54 4.02
N ARG A 354 16.10 -10.75 4.37
CA ARG A 354 16.23 -9.59 5.27
C ARG A 354 16.23 -10.01 6.72
N MET A 355 15.37 -10.95 7.09
CA MET A 355 15.34 -11.51 8.43
C MET A 355 16.64 -12.25 8.78
N GLU A 356 17.31 -12.86 7.80
CA GLU A 356 18.67 -13.42 7.98
C GLU A 356 19.74 -12.36 8.23
N ALA A 357 19.62 -11.20 7.61
CA ALA A 357 20.63 -10.15 7.63
C ALA A 357 20.39 -9.10 8.72
N ALA A 358 19.15 -8.98 9.21
CA ALA A 358 18.72 -8.05 10.24
C ALA A 358 18.79 -8.68 11.64
N ALA A 359 18.60 -7.85 12.67
CA ALA A 359 18.42 -8.35 14.03
C ALA A 359 17.13 -9.19 14.15
N ASP A 360 17.16 -10.18 15.03
CA ASP A 360 16.03 -11.08 15.28
C ASP A 360 14.74 -10.30 15.54
N GLY A 361 13.65 -10.69 14.87
CA GLY A 361 12.33 -10.08 15.06
C GLY A 361 12.10 -8.75 14.32
N ALA A 362 13.02 -8.29 13.46
CA ALA A 362 12.92 -7.00 12.77
C ALA A 362 11.66 -6.86 11.90
N TYR A 363 11.23 -7.89 11.18
CA TYR A 363 10.07 -7.80 10.29
C TYR A 363 8.87 -8.59 10.81
N LEU A 364 9.12 -9.85 11.15
CA LEU A 364 8.17 -10.81 11.70
C LEU A 364 8.84 -11.52 12.89
N PRO A 365 8.08 -12.25 13.73
CA PRO A 365 8.67 -13.11 14.76
C PRO A 365 9.78 -14.00 14.20
N SER A 366 10.84 -14.23 15.00
CA SER A 366 12.02 -15.03 14.59
C SER A 366 11.65 -16.44 14.12
N ASP A 367 10.58 -16.99 14.70
CA ASP A 367 10.07 -18.35 14.43
C ASP A 367 9.54 -18.51 13.00
N CYS A 368 9.26 -17.40 12.29
CA CYS A 368 8.85 -17.42 10.89
C CYS A 368 10.01 -17.74 9.92
N LEU A 369 11.27 -17.45 10.29
CA LEU A 369 12.40 -17.60 9.38
C LEU A 369 12.68 -19.07 8.98
N PRO A 370 12.70 -20.05 9.91
CA PRO A 370 12.84 -21.46 9.55
C PRO A 370 11.72 -21.95 8.62
N PHE A 371 10.48 -21.53 8.86
CA PHE A 371 9.35 -21.86 8.02
C PHE A 371 9.53 -21.32 6.59
N PHE A 372 9.94 -20.06 6.44
CA PHE A 372 10.21 -19.47 5.12
C PHE A 372 11.35 -20.16 4.38
N LYS A 373 12.42 -20.56 5.06
CA LYS A 373 13.52 -21.33 4.47
C LYS A 373 13.03 -22.68 3.92
N SER A 374 12.23 -23.39 4.71
CA SER A 374 11.61 -24.66 4.29
C SER A 374 10.70 -24.47 3.08
N LEU A 375 9.92 -23.39 3.05
CA LEU A 375 9.01 -23.09 1.95
C LEU A 375 9.76 -22.81 0.64
N LEU A 376 10.82 -22.00 0.70
CA LEU A 376 11.64 -21.66 -0.48
C LEU A 376 12.44 -22.84 -1.02
N ALA A 377 12.78 -23.82 -0.18
CA ALA A 377 13.44 -25.05 -0.59
C ALA A 377 12.52 -26.01 -1.39
N SER A 378 11.19 -25.87 -1.28
CA SER A 378 10.21 -26.68 -2.02
C SER A 378 9.57 -25.86 -3.16
N PRO A 379 9.94 -26.08 -4.44
CA PRO A 379 9.43 -25.28 -5.56
C PRO A 379 7.98 -25.61 -5.98
N SER A 380 7.39 -26.70 -5.47
CA SER A 380 5.99 -27.07 -5.70
C SER A 380 5.25 -27.28 -4.37
N PRO A 381 3.98 -26.85 -4.25
CA PRO A 381 3.17 -27.17 -3.09
C PRO A 381 2.71 -28.63 -3.18
N PRO A 382 2.92 -29.48 -2.17
CA PRO A 382 2.19 -30.74 -2.08
C PRO A 382 0.71 -30.43 -1.82
N ALA A 383 -0.19 -30.93 -2.67
CA ALA A 383 -1.64 -30.75 -2.56
C ALA A 383 -2.27 -31.12 -1.18
N PRO A 384 -1.69 -31.98 -0.31
CA PRO A 384 -2.18 -32.19 1.06
C PRO A 384 -1.45 -31.38 2.15
N ALA A 385 -0.40 -30.60 1.83
CA ALA A 385 0.38 -29.84 2.82
C ALA A 385 -0.20 -28.44 3.13
N ALA A 386 -1.12 -27.93 2.32
CA ALA A 386 -1.70 -26.59 2.49
C ALA A 386 -2.54 -26.42 3.77
N GLN A 387 -3.07 -27.51 4.34
CA GLN A 387 -3.82 -27.51 5.61
C GLN A 387 -2.92 -27.76 6.84
N ALA A 388 -1.81 -28.50 6.70
CA ALA A 388 -0.81 -28.66 7.76
C ALA A 388 0.10 -27.42 7.88
N SER A 389 0.41 -26.78 6.74
CA SER A 389 1.19 -25.55 6.71
C SER A 389 0.46 -24.35 7.32
N SER A 390 -0.87 -24.36 7.42
CA SER A 390 -1.62 -23.25 8.00
C SER A 390 -1.57 -23.26 9.53
N SER A 391 -1.64 -24.43 10.18
CA SER A 391 -1.41 -24.55 11.62
C SER A 391 0.04 -24.23 12.00
N ASP A 392 0.99 -24.73 11.22
CA ASP A 392 2.41 -24.49 11.44
C ASP A 392 2.72 -23.00 11.24
N TRP A 393 2.21 -22.39 10.16
CA TRP A 393 2.34 -20.95 9.94
C TRP A 393 1.71 -20.11 11.05
N LEU A 394 0.48 -20.46 11.48
CA LEU A 394 -0.21 -19.77 12.58
C LEU A 394 0.59 -19.85 13.89
N SER A 395 1.27 -20.98 14.14
CA SER A 395 2.15 -21.12 15.31
C SER A 395 3.39 -20.21 15.22
N CYS A 396 3.97 -20.04 14.02
CA CYS A 396 5.12 -19.19 13.79
C CYS A 396 4.79 -17.69 13.85
N ILE A 397 3.69 -17.27 13.20
CA ILE A 397 3.33 -15.85 13.12
C ILE A 397 2.64 -15.35 14.40
N GLY A 398 2.09 -16.27 15.19
CA GLY A 398 1.34 -15.95 16.40
C GLY A 398 -0.06 -15.42 16.10
N PRO A 399 -0.90 -15.30 17.15
CA PRO A 399 -2.27 -14.82 17.01
C PRO A 399 -2.28 -13.31 16.66
N PRO A 400 -3.35 -12.80 16.03
CA PRO A 400 -3.42 -11.39 15.60
C PRO A 400 -3.30 -10.40 16.75
N GLU A 401 -3.71 -10.77 17.97
CA GLU A 401 -3.55 -9.94 19.17
C GLU A 401 -2.07 -9.67 19.50
N ALA A 402 -1.18 -10.59 19.14
CA ALA A 402 0.26 -10.41 19.33
C ALA A 402 0.78 -9.21 18.52
N ALA A 403 0.24 -8.97 17.32
CA ALA A 403 0.60 -7.81 16.51
C ALA A 403 0.18 -6.49 17.18
N LEU A 404 -1.03 -6.44 17.76
CA LEU A 404 -1.53 -5.27 18.47
C LEU A 404 -0.71 -4.97 19.73
N ASN A 405 -0.37 -6.01 20.50
CA ASN A 405 0.45 -5.85 21.70
C ASN A 405 1.86 -5.35 21.36
N ARG A 406 2.48 -5.89 20.29
CA ARG A 406 3.77 -5.39 19.79
C ARG A 406 3.71 -3.93 19.36
N LEU A 407 2.62 -3.52 18.73
CA LEU A 407 2.40 -2.14 18.32
C LEU A 407 2.23 -1.20 19.53
N SER A 408 1.39 -1.57 20.50
CA SER A 408 1.17 -0.72 21.69
C SER A 408 2.46 -0.55 22.49
N LEU A 409 3.25 -1.63 22.63
CA LEU A 409 4.57 -1.57 23.26
C LEU A 409 5.51 -0.63 22.50
N ALA A 410 5.55 -0.73 21.17
CA ALA A 410 6.40 0.12 20.32
C ALA A 410 5.99 1.61 20.34
N LEU A 411 4.70 1.91 20.57
CA LEU A 411 4.17 3.28 20.67
C LEU A 411 4.16 3.81 22.12
N SER A 412 4.37 2.94 23.11
CA SER A 412 4.40 3.32 24.52
C SER A 412 5.60 4.22 24.84
N SER A 413 5.39 5.21 25.69
CA SER A 413 6.44 6.11 26.17
C SER A 413 7.47 5.44 27.08
N HIS A 414 7.21 4.21 27.54
CA HIS A 414 7.97 3.51 28.57
C HIS A 414 9.11 2.63 28.01
N GLY A 415 9.43 2.75 26.73
CA GLY A 415 10.70 2.25 26.18
C GLY A 415 10.85 0.73 26.09
N ARG A 416 9.81 -0.07 26.36
CA ARG A 416 9.82 -1.51 26.03
C ARG A 416 9.74 -1.68 24.51
N ARG A 417 10.88 -1.97 23.89
CA ARG A 417 11.00 -2.06 22.43
C ARG A 417 10.40 -3.37 21.94
N GLY A 418 9.17 -3.33 21.39
CA GLY A 418 8.55 -4.48 20.70
C GLY A 418 9.24 -4.90 19.39
N PHE A 419 10.25 -4.13 18.96
CA PHE A 419 11.08 -4.35 17.76
C PHE A 419 12.54 -4.02 18.07
N PRO A 420 13.51 -4.68 17.40
CA PRO A 420 14.93 -4.34 17.56
C PRO A 420 15.23 -2.91 17.10
N GLN A 421 16.29 -2.31 17.65
CA GLN A 421 16.76 -1.01 17.18
C GLN A 421 17.47 -1.16 15.84
N LEU A 422 17.02 -0.42 14.84
CA LEU A 422 17.57 -0.43 13.48
C LEU A 422 18.12 0.95 13.12
N ASP A 423 19.03 0.99 12.16
CA ASP A 423 19.45 2.24 11.53
C ASP A 423 18.38 2.69 10.52
N TRP A 424 17.75 3.83 10.79
CA TRP A 424 16.67 4.38 9.97
C TRP A 424 17.17 5.07 8.70
N PHE A 425 18.46 5.46 8.60
CA PHE A 425 18.98 6.22 7.45
C PHE A 425 19.05 5.41 6.15
N GLY A 426 19.00 4.08 6.22
CA GLY A 426 18.96 3.16 5.06
C GLY A 426 17.77 2.21 5.05
N HIS A 427 16.86 2.32 6.02
CA HIS A 427 15.68 1.47 6.11
C HIS A 427 14.57 2.00 5.18
N GLU A 428 13.74 1.10 4.65
CA GLU A 428 12.54 1.48 3.88
C GLU A 428 11.51 2.30 4.66
N TRP A 429 11.61 2.36 6.00
CA TRP A 429 10.71 3.13 6.87
C TRP A 429 11.54 4.11 7.72
N PRO A 430 11.12 5.37 7.81
CA PRO A 430 11.95 6.45 8.34
C PRO A 430 12.04 6.50 9.86
N SER A 431 11.22 5.72 10.58
CA SER A 431 11.14 5.76 12.04
C SER A 431 10.66 4.44 12.64
N SER A 432 10.97 4.25 13.92
CA SER A 432 10.52 3.10 14.71
C SER A 432 9.01 2.92 14.70
N CYS A 433 8.25 4.02 14.80
CA CYS A 433 6.79 3.95 14.79
C CYS A 433 6.25 3.52 13.42
N SER A 434 6.81 4.09 12.34
CA SER A 434 6.41 3.70 10.98
C SER A 434 6.76 2.24 10.71
N HIS A 435 7.93 1.79 11.13
CA HIS A 435 8.36 0.40 11.04
C HIS A 435 7.42 -0.53 11.82
N ALA A 436 7.11 -0.20 13.08
CA ALA A 436 6.24 -1.02 13.92
C ALA A 436 4.84 -1.19 13.33
N VAL A 437 4.22 -0.10 12.85
CA VAL A 437 2.87 -0.18 12.24
C VAL A 437 2.89 -1.04 10.98
N ASN A 438 3.86 -0.85 10.09
CA ASN A 438 3.96 -1.60 8.84
C ASN A 438 4.25 -3.10 9.08
N CYS A 439 5.10 -3.42 10.06
CA CYS A 439 5.38 -4.82 10.42
C CYS A 439 4.16 -5.51 11.05
N CYS A 440 3.42 -4.82 11.92
CA CYS A 440 2.18 -5.34 12.47
C CYS A 440 1.09 -5.49 11.39
N ALA A 441 1.02 -4.58 10.43
CA ALA A 441 0.13 -4.68 9.28
C ALA A 441 0.49 -5.89 8.40
N LEU A 442 1.79 -6.10 8.13
CA LEU A 442 2.29 -7.29 7.44
C LEU A 442 1.89 -8.57 8.16
N GLN A 443 2.05 -8.61 9.50
CA GLN A 443 1.65 -9.75 10.31
C GLN A 443 0.16 -10.09 10.10
N LEU A 444 -0.73 -9.08 10.20
CA LEU A 444 -2.16 -9.27 9.98
C LEU A 444 -2.54 -9.65 8.54
N LEU A 445 -1.86 -9.07 7.55
CA LEU A 445 -2.11 -9.37 6.14
C LEU A 445 -1.76 -10.81 5.77
N LEU A 446 -0.82 -11.42 6.49
CA LEU A 446 -0.37 -12.80 6.28
C LEU A 446 -1.17 -13.82 7.10
N CYS A 447 -2.04 -13.39 8.02
CA CYS A 447 -2.97 -14.29 8.69
C CYS A 447 -4.02 -14.82 7.70
N PRO A 448 -4.39 -16.11 7.75
CA PRO A 448 -5.52 -16.63 6.99
C PRO A 448 -6.80 -15.89 7.42
N VAL A 449 -7.59 -15.43 6.43
CA VAL A 449 -8.70 -14.48 6.61
C VAL A 449 -9.92 -15.12 7.29
N ASP A 450 -9.88 -16.41 7.61
CA ASP A 450 -10.88 -17.12 8.41
C ASP A 450 -10.61 -17.01 9.92
N LEU A 451 -10.18 -15.82 10.35
CA LEU A 451 -10.09 -15.50 11.77
C LEU A 451 -11.50 -15.53 12.38
N PRO A 452 -11.78 -16.40 13.35
CA PRO A 452 -13.02 -16.33 14.11
C PRO A 452 -13.10 -14.95 14.78
N ALA A 453 -14.29 -14.35 14.79
CA ALA A 453 -14.56 -13.25 15.71
C ALA A 453 -14.28 -13.73 17.14
N PRO A 454 -13.55 -12.99 18.00
CA PRO A 454 -13.14 -11.59 17.90
C PRO A 454 -11.61 -11.38 17.93
N VAL A 455 -11.08 -10.47 17.09
CA VAL A 455 -9.76 -9.81 17.29
C VAL A 455 -9.89 -8.68 18.32
N MET A 456 -10.74 -8.89 19.32
CA MET A 456 -10.73 -8.11 20.54
C MET A 456 -10.16 -9.01 21.61
N PRO A 457 -9.30 -8.48 22.50
CA PRO A 457 -8.65 -9.30 23.51
C PRO A 457 -9.68 -10.18 24.21
N PRO A 458 -9.44 -11.50 24.36
CA PRO A 458 -10.37 -12.45 24.97
C PRO A 458 -10.67 -12.16 26.45
N ARG A 459 -10.21 -11.04 27.00
CA ARG A 459 -10.47 -10.60 28.38
C ARG A 459 -11.73 -9.74 28.54
N THR A 460 -12.45 -9.38 27.47
CA THR A 460 -13.70 -8.59 27.56
C THR A 460 -14.88 -9.33 28.19
N ALA A 461 -14.81 -10.65 28.35
CA ALA A 461 -15.82 -11.42 29.09
C ALA A 461 -15.77 -11.22 30.63
N GLY A 462 -14.67 -10.67 31.16
CA GLY A 462 -14.51 -10.39 32.60
C GLY A 462 -14.66 -8.91 33.00
N LEU A 463 -14.87 -8.00 32.04
CA LEU A 463 -14.79 -6.54 32.27
C LEU A 463 -16.15 -5.86 32.50
N SER A 464 -17.14 -6.60 33.03
CA SER A 464 -18.44 -6.05 33.42
C SER A 464 -18.41 -5.24 34.74
N SER A 465 -17.26 -5.11 35.40
CA SER A 465 -17.12 -4.26 36.59
C SER A 465 -16.01 -3.23 36.43
N GLY A 466 -16.40 -1.99 36.17
CA GLY A 466 -15.66 -0.79 36.61
C GLY A 466 -14.51 -0.34 35.72
N PHE A 467 -14.82 0.46 34.70
CA PHE A 467 -13.88 1.46 34.20
C PHE A 467 -14.51 2.84 34.25
N ILE A 468 -14.02 3.65 35.20
CA ILE A 468 -14.28 5.08 35.27
C ILE A 468 -13.37 5.76 34.25
N LEU A 469 -13.98 6.44 33.27
CA LEU A 469 -13.31 7.48 32.49
C LEU A 469 -12.86 8.58 33.46
N SER A 470 -11.58 8.62 33.82
CA SER A 470 -11.02 9.81 34.45
C SER A 470 -10.83 10.88 33.37
N SER A 471 -11.88 11.66 33.14
CA SER A 471 -11.76 12.98 32.55
C SER A 471 -11.10 13.93 33.55
N LYS A 472 -9.76 13.94 33.59
CA LYS A 472 -9.00 15.09 34.11
C LYS A 472 -7.81 15.39 33.22
N SER A 473 -8.08 15.81 31.98
CA SER A 473 -7.28 16.90 31.44
C SER A 473 -7.68 18.15 32.23
N LYS A 474 -6.87 18.52 33.24
CA LYS A 474 -6.93 19.89 33.75
C LYS A 474 -6.57 20.80 32.57
N PRO A 475 -7.41 21.80 32.22
CA PRO A 475 -7.00 22.82 31.28
C PRO A 475 -5.77 23.51 31.87
N HIS A 476 -4.74 23.74 31.04
CA HIS A 476 -3.61 24.59 31.41
C HIS A 476 -4.14 25.98 31.77
N SER A 477 -4.41 26.24 33.05
CA SER A 477 -4.45 27.59 33.57
C SER A 477 -3.01 28.03 33.74
N ASN A 478 -2.59 28.99 32.93
CA ASN A 478 -1.38 29.77 33.10
C ASN A 478 -1.38 30.33 34.53
N ARG A 479 -0.65 29.71 35.46
CA ARG A 479 -0.36 30.25 36.79
C ARG A 479 1.14 30.46 36.87
N GLN A 480 1.48 31.71 37.14
CA GLN A 480 2.84 32.23 37.28
C GLN A 480 3.70 31.31 38.15
N ASN A 481 4.90 31.03 37.63
CA ASN A 481 6.04 30.50 38.36
C ASN A 481 6.42 31.49 39.47
N ASP A 482 6.07 31.18 40.72
CA ASP A 482 6.76 31.66 41.90
C ASP A 482 6.82 30.49 42.89
N GLY A 483 7.99 29.85 43.01
CA GLY A 483 8.20 28.76 43.97
C GLY A 483 9.40 27.84 43.73
N GLY A 484 9.95 27.82 42.51
CA GLY A 484 11.06 26.91 42.15
C GLY A 484 12.47 27.33 42.59
N ALA A 485 12.64 28.51 43.19
CA ALA A 485 13.98 29.07 43.49
C ALA A 485 14.51 28.75 44.91
N ALA A 486 13.68 28.26 45.83
CA ALA A 486 14.11 28.01 47.22
C ALA A 486 14.67 26.60 47.46
N ALA A 487 14.12 25.57 46.79
CA ALA A 487 14.53 24.18 47.00
C ALA A 487 15.84 23.78 46.30
N LYS A 488 16.29 24.57 45.32
CA LYS A 488 17.55 24.33 44.58
C LYS A 488 18.77 25.02 45.18
N ARG A 489 18.56 25.94 46.13
CA ARG A 489 19.63 26.65 46.87
C ARG A 489 20.07 25.88 48.11
N ALA A 490 19.13 25.24 48.81
CA ALA A 490 19.41 24.45 50.02
C ALA A 490 20.18 23.14 49.77
N ARG A 491 20.24 22.66 48.52
CA ARG A 491 20.96 21.41 48.15
C ARG A 491 22.38 21.65 47.63
N LEU A 492 22.75 22.90 47.35
CA LEU A 492 24.09 23.30 46.91
C LEU A 492 24.93 23.93 48.03
N GLU A 493 24.32 24.30 49.16
CA GLU A 493 25.01 24.82 50.35
C GLU A 493 25.35 23.72 51.39
N ALA A 494 24.89 22.48 51.20
CA ALA A 494 25.19 21.36 52.11
C ALA A 494 26.37 20.46 51.64
N GLU A 495 26.94 20.71 50.46
CA GLU A 495 28.08 19.96 49.91
C GLU A 495 29.41 20.74 49.96
N GLN A 496 29.48 21.88 50.68
CA GLN A 496 30.72 22.66 50.86
C GLN A 496 31.31 22.68 52.28
N ASP A 497 30.64 22.08 53.28
CA ASP A 497 31.08 22.12 54.70
C ASP A 497 31.49 20.75 55.28
N ALA A 498 32.02 19.85 54.46
CA ALA A 498 32.63 18.59 54.94
C ALA A 498 33.99 18.35 54.28
N PHE A 499 34.93 19.27 54.53
CA PHE A 499 36.35 19.04 54.34
C PHE A 499 37.07 19.63 55.56
N LEU A 500 37.46 18.75 56.49
CA LEU A 500 38.58 18.82 57.45
C LEU A 500 38.23 18.03 58.73
N ASP A 501 39.23 17.27 59.17
CA ASP A 501 39.38 16.55 60.46
C ASP A 501 38.62 15.23 60.63
N ALA A 502 39.14 14.19 61.27
CA ALA A 502 40.46 13.60 61.46
C ALA A 502 40.18 12.25 62.17
N ASP A 503 40.99 11.24 61.88
CA ASP A 503 41.44 10.16 62.77
C ASP A 503 40.48 9.43 63.74
N ASP A 504 40.40 8.12 63.48
CA ASP A 504 40.80 7.03 64.37
C ASP A 504 39.91 6.63 65.56
N GLY A 505 39.70 5.31 65.69
CA GLY A 505 39.34 4.66 66.96
C GLY A 505 37.97 3.94 67.05
N GLY A 506 38.01 2.61 66.89
CA GLY A 506 37.52 1.70 67.95
C GLY A 506 36.06 1.21 67.93
N ASP A 507 35.95 -0.13 67.86
CA ASP A 507 34.99 -1.03 68.52
C ASP A 507 33.49 -0.89 68.12
N GLY A 508 32.79 -1.90 67.60
CA GLY A 508 32.81 -3.32 67.92
C GLY A 508 31.51 -3.66 68.66
N GLU A 509 30.53 -4.24 67.96
CA GLU A 509 29.63 -5.31 68.43
C GLU A 509 28.53 -5.60 67.38
N GLU A 510 28.52 -6.85 66.93
CA GLU A 510 27.47 -7.50 66.17
C GLU A 510 26.26 -7.78 67.08
N ASP A 511 25.04 -7.76 66.54
CA ASP A 511 24.00 -8.77 66.82
C ASP A 511 22.75 -8.55 65.94
N ASP A 512 22.62 -9.48 64.99
CA ASP A 512 21.47 -10.23 64.47
C ASP A 512 20.00 -9.74 64.49
N GLU A 513 19.37 -10.12 63.37
CA GLU A 513 17.98 -10.57 63.15
C GLU A 513 16.79 -9.60 63.31
N GLY A 514 16.01 -9.47 62.22
CA GLY A 514 14.61 -9.03 62.29
C GLY A 514 14.06 -8.47 60.99
N GLY A 515 13.40 -9.32 60.20
CA GLY A 515 12.76 -8.94 58.93
C GLY A 515 11.64 -7.90 59.05
N GLY A 516 11.45 -7.19 57.94
CA GLY A 516 10.30 -6.34 57.65
C GLY A 516 10.18 -6.21 56.15
N GLU A 517 9.30 -7.03 55.57
CA GLU A 517 8.87 -7.00 54.17
C GLU A 517 8.38 -5.59 53.81
N GLU A 518 9.13 -4.87 52.97
CA GLU A 518 8.55 -3.77 52.19
C GLU A 518 8.03 -4.39 50.89
N SER A 519 6.71 -4.55 50.85
CA SER A 519 5.90 -5.06 49.76
C SER A 519 6.28 -4.44 48.41
N GLU A 520 6.84 -5.26 47.52
CA GLU A 520 6.87 -5.07 46.07
C GLU A 520 5.45 -5.28 45.49
N ASP A 521 4.46 -4.48 45.92
CA ASP A 521 3.07 -4.56 45.43
C ASP A 521 2.57 -3.20 44.91
N ALA A 522 3.43 -2.50 44.17
CA ALA A 522 3.02 -1.32 43.42
C ALA A 522 3.84 -1.24 42.12
N ASP A 523 3.30 -1.84 41.05
CA ASP A 523 3.47 -1.45 39.64
C ASP A 523 3.02 -2.55 38.63
N GLU A 524 2.33 -3.62 39.07
CA GLU A 524 1.75 -4.62 38.13
C GLU A 524 0.43 -4.19 37.46
N ASP A 525 -0.23 -3.13 37.93
CA ASP A 525 -1.58 -2.74 37.48
C ASP A 525 -1.65 -1.81 36.25
N GLU A 526 -0.52 -1.31 35.73
CA GLU A 526 -0.52 -0.41 34.55
C GLU A 526 -0.31 -1.10 33.19
N VAL A 527 -0.15 -2.43 33.16
CA VAL A 527 0.21 -3.18 31.94
C VAL A 527 -1.01 -3.56 31.06
N ASP A 528 -2.24 -3.47 31.56
CA ASP A 528 -3.41 -4.09 30.90
C ASP A 528 -4.49 -3.11 30.40
N LYS A 529 -4.11 -2.00 29.76
CA LYS A 529 -5.06 -1.18 28.98
C LYS A 529 -4.74 -1.28 27.49
N LEU A 530 -5.60 -1.96 26.74
CA LEU A 530 -5.53 -1.99 25.28
C LEU A 530 -5.62 -0.55 24.75
N ASP A 531 -4.55 -0.08 24.12
CA ASP A 531 -4.55 1.23 23.48
C ASP A 531 -5.37 1.17 22.18
N TRP A 532 -6.64 1.58 22.28
CA TRP A 532 -7.53 1.69 21.13
C TRP A 532 -6.94 2.56 20.02
N GLN A 533 -6.07 3.53 20.32
CA GLN A 533 -5.42 4.37 19.31
C GLN A 533 -4.46 3.57 18.43
N SER A 534 -3.65 2.69 19.03
CA SER A 534 -2.79 1.76 18.30
C SER A 534 -3.59 0.84 17.38
N ALA A 535 -4.71 0.29 17.86
CA ALA A 535 -5.60 -0.56 17.07
C ALA A 535 -6.27 0.21 15.91
N GLY A 536 -6.76 1.42 16.19
CA GLY A 536 -7.35 2.31 15.19
C GLY A 536 -6.36 2.70 14.10
N LEU A 537 -5.13 3.06 14.46
CA LEU A 537 -4.05 3.38 13.54
C LEU A 537 -3.71 2.20 12.63
N LEU A 538 -3.61 0.98 13.19
CA LEU A 538 -3.33 -0.22 12.42
C LEU A 538 -4.45 -0.51 11.42
N LEU A 539 -5.71 -0.52 11.87
CA LEU A 539 -6.88 -0.78 11.02
C LEU A 539 -7.09 0.29 9.95
N ALA A 540 -6.73 1.54 10.23
CA ALA A 540 -6.76 2.63 9.25
C ALA A 540 -5.79 2.40 8.07
N GLN A 541 -4.78 1.55 8.22
CA GLN A 541 -3.88 1.14 7.14
C GLN A 541 -4.31 -0.18 6.47
N MET A 542 -5.17 -0.98 7.11
CA MET A 542 -5.58 -2.28 6.58
C MET A 542 -6.62 -2.18 5.45
N PRO A 543 -6.67 -3.12 4.50
CA PRO A 543 -7.68 -3.16 3.44
C PRO A 543 -9.13 -3.20 3.95
N ALA A 544 -10.08 -2.81 3.09
CA ALA A 544 -11.51 -2.72 3.43
C ALA A 544 -12.06 -3.99 4.08
N ARG A 545 -11.62 -5.18 3.63
CA ARG A 545 -12.04 -6.47 4.20
C ARG A 545 -11.81 -6.57 5.71
N PHE A 546 -10.73 -5.98 6.23
CA PHE A 546 -10.43 -5.97 7.66
C PHE A 546 -11.30 -4.96 8.39
N THR A 547 -11.43 -3.74 7.87
CA THR A 547 -12.25 -2.70 8.51
C THR A 547 -13.73 -3.07 8.53
N THR A 548 -14.22 -3.70 7.46
CA THR A 548 -15.61 -4.19 7.38
C THR A 548 -15.86 -5.28 8.40
N ARG A 549 -14.95 -6.25 8.54
CA ARG A 549 -15.13 -7.36 9.48
C ARG A 549 -14.85 -7.00 10.95
N LEU A 550 -13.84 -6.18 11.22
CA LEU A 550 -13.36 -5.91 12.59
C LEU A 550 -13.95 -4.65 13.20
N VAL A 551 -14.44 -3.70 12.38
CA VAL A 551 -15.01 -2.44 12.87
C VAL A 551 -16.49 -2.35 12.52
N GLN A 552 -16.84 -2.47 11.24
CA GLN A 552 -18.22 -2.22 10.80
C GLN A 552 -19.19 -3.32 11.25
N GLN A 553 -18.86 -4.60 11.05
CA GLN A 553 -19.75 -5.71 11.43
C GLN A 553 -20.03 -5.79 12.95
N PRO A 554 -19.04 -5.68 13.86
CA PRO A 554 -19.30 -5.67 15.29
C PRO A 554 -20.12 -4.45 15.72
N LEU A 555 -19.86 -3.28 15.13
CA LEU A 555 -20.66 -2.08 15.37
C LEU A 555 -22.13 -2.30 14.96
N LEU A 556 -22.37 -2.96 13.83
CA LEU A 556 -23.73 -3.31 13.38
C LEU A 556 -24.40 -4.36 14.27
N ALA A 557 -23.64 -5.36 14.75
CA ALA A 557 -24.15 -6.34 15.70
C ALA A 557 -24.53 -5.69 17.05
N LEU A 558 -23.69 -4.78 17.55
CA LEU A 558 -24.01 -3.96 18.73
C LEU A 558 -25.27 -3.13 18.48
N TYR A 559 -25.39 -2.57 17.28
CA TYR A 559 -26.58 -1.86 16.82
C TYR A 559 -27.84 -2.70 17.01
N ASP A 560 -27.81 -3.96 16.59
CA ASP A 560 -28.91 -4.92 16.72
C ASP A 560 -29.22 -5.32 18.16
N GLN A 561 -28.21 -5.44 19.01
CA GLN A 561 -28.38 -5.76 20.43
C GLN A 561 -29.01 -4.63 21.25
N LEU A 562 -28.64 -3.37 20.98
CA LEU A 562 -29.11 -2.20 21.75
C LEU A 562 -30.52 -1.74 21.36
N SER A 563 -31.29 -2.56 20.64
CA SER A 563 -32.63 -2.23 20.14
C SER A 563 -33.74 -2.21 21.22
N GLY A 564 -33.41 -2.04 22.50
CA GLY A 564 -34.37 -2.05 23.60
C GLY A 564 -34.03 -1.06 24.75
N ALA A 565 -34.86 -0.02 24.86
CA ALA A 565 -35.29 0.64 26.11
C ALA A 565 -34.23 1.14 27.14
N ALA A 566 -33.12 1.75 26.71
CA ALA A 566 -32.26 2.53 27.62
C ALA A 566 -32.54 4.05 27.51
N PRO A 567 -32.62 4.80 28.62
CA PRO A 567 -32.78 6.26 28.58
C PRO A 567 -31.56 6.94 27.95
N HIS A 568 -31.79 7.92 27.06
CA HIS A 568 -30.77 8.62 26.25
C HIS A 568 -29.43 8.94 26.95
N LYS A 569 -29.45 9.44 28.20
CA LYS A 569 -28.21 9.79 28.93
C LYS A 569 -27.42 8.56 29.39
N ALA A 570 -28.11 7.48 29.76
CA ALA A 570 -27.47 6.22 30.11
C ALA A 570 -26.88 5.55 28.85
N LEU A 571 -27.57 5.65 27.72
CA LEU A 571 -27.11 5.13 26.44
C LEU A 571 -25.76 5.74 26.02
N GLY A 572 -25.60 7.07 26.15
CA GLY A 572 -24.32 7.72 25.82
C GLY A 572 -23.13 7.22 26.67
N HIS A 573 -23.32 7.04 27.97
CA HIS A 573 -22.28 6.53 28.87
C HIS A 573 -22.02 5.03 28.66
N GLU A 574 -23.07 4.26 28.41
CA GLU A 574 -22.98 2.84 28.07
C GLU A 574 -22.16 2.67 26.79
N LEU A 575 -22.49 3.41 25.72
CA LEU A 575 -21.77 3.39 24.45
C LEU A 575 -20.32 3.80 24.59
N ALA A 576 -20.01 4.80 25.42
CA ALA A 576 -18.62 5.23 25.65
C ALA A 576 -17.76 4.15 26.31
N SER A 577 -18.36 3.19 27.01
CA SER A 577 -17.68 2.04 27.60
C SER A 577 -17.63 0.80 26.69
N ARG A 578 -18.36 0.82 25.56
CA ARG A 578 -18.40 -0.30 24.63
C ARG A 578 -17.15 -0.32 23.75
N PRO A 579 -16.43 -1.44 23.69
CA PRO A 579 -15.18 -1.54 22.95
C PRO A 579 -15.36 -1.36 21.43
N GLU A 580 -16.51 -1.76 20.86
CA GLU A 580 -16.82 -1.56 19.43
C GLU A 580 -16.88 -0.07 19.08
N VAL A 581 -17.40 0.75 20.00
CA VAL A 581 -17.54 2.20 19.84
C VAL A 581 -16.19 2.88 20.03
N CYS A 582 -15.39 2.46 21.02
CA CYS A 582 -14.03 2.95 21.20
C CYS A 582 -13.16 2.69 19.97
N LEU A 583 -13.24 1.48 19.41
CA LEU A 583 -12.52 1.09 18.21
C LEU A 583 -12.98 1.88 16.98
N TRP A 584 -14.29 2.13 16.84
CA TRP A 584 -14.85 2.96 15.77
C TRP A 584 -14.25 4.37 15.77
N PHE A 585 -14.24 5.04 16.93
CA PHE A 585 -13.69 6.39 17.02
C PHE A 585 -12.18 6.42 16.81
N ALA A 586 -11.45 5.47 17.37
CA ALA A 586 -10.00 5.37 17.16
C ALA A 586 -9.64 5.05 15.70
N TYR A 587 -10.42 4.21 15.03
CA TYR A 587 -10.25 3.96 13.59
C TYR A 587 -10.46 5.25 12.77
N LEU A 588 -11.53 6.00 13.06
CA LEU A 588 -11.86 7.19 12.31
C LEU A 588 -10.90 8.36 12.56
N SER A 589 -10.30 8.47 13.74
CA SER A 589 -9.27 9.49 14.00
C SER A 589 -8.02 9.33 13.12
N HIS A 590 -7.77 8.12 12.62
CA HIS A 590 -6.66 7.81 11.72
C HIS A 590 -7.10 7.55 10.26
N ALA A 591 -8.41 7.56 9.98
CA ALA A 591 -8.94 7.25 8.65
C ALA A 591 -8.64 8.37 7.64
N GLY A 592 -8.12 7.99 6.48
CA GLY A 592 -7.92 8.91 5.36
C GLY A 592 -9.24 9.44 4.76
N PRO A 593 -9.19 10.52 3.98
CA PRO A 593 -10.38 11.20 3.44
C PRO A 593 -11.25 10.28 2.55
N GLY A 594 -10.67 9.31 1.86
CA GLY A 594 -11.41 8.33 1.06
C GLY A 594 -12.30 7.40 1.90
N ARG A 595 -11.81 6.94 3.05
CA ARG A 595 -12.58 6.11 3.99
C ARG A 595 -13.67 6.91 4.67
N VAL A 596 -13.36 8.15 5.03
CA VAL A 596 -14.32 9.11 5.59
C VAL A 596 -15.45 9.43 4.59
N ALA A 597 -15.13 9.54 3.30
CA ALA A 597 -16.13 9.78 2.26
C ALA A 597 -17.15 8.64 2.09
N GLN A 598 -16.86 7.43 2.58
CA GLN A 598 -17.81 6.31 2.55
C GLN A 598 -18.80 6.31 3.72
N LEU A 599 -18.62 7.17 4.72
CA LEU A 599 -19.50 7.22 5.90
C LEU A 599 -20.98 7.44 5.52
N PRO A 600 -21.35 8.40 4.64
CA PRO A 600 -22.75 8.57 4.26
C PRO A 600 -23.37 7.30 3.68
N VAL A 601 -22.63 6.59 2.81
CA VAL A 601 -23.08 5.33 2.21
C VAL A 601 -23.28 4.24 3.27
N PHE A 602 -22.35 4.11 4.21
CA PHE A 602 -22.46 3.17 5.33
C PHE A 602 -23.72 3.44 6.18
N PHE A 603 -23.93 4.69 6.59
CA PHE A 603 -25.08 5.07 7.41
C PHE A 603 -26.41 4.92 6.67
N ARG A 604 -26.43 5.21 5.36
CA ARG A 604 -27.61 5.07 4.50
C ARG A 604 -28.12 3.63 4.40
N HIS A 605 -27.23 2.64 4.39
CA HIS A 605 -27.64 1.24 4.21
C HIS A 605 -27.82 0.50 5.54
N SER A 606 -27.02 0.83 6.55
CA SER A 606 -26.85 -0.04 7.71
C SER A 606 -27.50 0.49 8.99
N VAL A 607 -27.91 1.76 9.02
CA VAL A 607 -28.22 2.47 10.28
C VAL A 607 -29.58 3.19 10.28
N ARG A 608 -30.37 3.08 9.21
CA ARG A 608 -31.65 3.80 9.02
C ARG A 608 -32.71 3.62 10.12
N ALA A 609 -32.67 2.51 10.86
CA ALA A 609 -33.74 2.18 11.83
C ALA A 609 -33.53 2.68 13.28
N LYS A 610 -32.37 3.25 13.66
CA LYS A 610 -32.10 3.64 15.07
C LYS A 610 -31.41 5.00 15.20
N LEU A 611 -32.11 6.07 14.82
CA LEU A 611 -31.60 7.44 14.72
C LEU A 611 -30.72 7.93 15.90
N LEU A 612 -31.12 7.69 17.15
CA LEU A 612 -30.42 8.20 18.33
C LEU A 612 -28.99 7.64 18.46
N LEU A 613 -28.83 6.34 18.17
CA LEU A 613 -27.52 5.71 18.20
C LEU A 613 -26.62 6.24 17.07
N SER A 614 -27.19 6.53 15.89
CA SER A 614 -26.50 7.20 14.79
C SER A 614 -25.99 8.57 15.21
N CYS A 615 -26.81 9.36 15.90
CA CYS A 615 -26.45 10.68 16.40
C CYS A 615 -25.24 10.61 17.35
N HIS A 616 -25.18 9.61 18.24
CA HIS A 616 -24.06 9.41 19.15
C HIS A 616 -22.77 8.99 18.45
N LEU A 617 -22.85 8.16 17.40
CA LEU A 617 -21.67 7.73 16.63
C LEU A 617 -21.14 8.82 15.70
N ILE A 618 -22.02 9.65 15.15
CA ILE A 618 -21.66 10.68 14.18
C ILE A 618 -21.29 12.01 14.84
N GLY A 619 -21.98 12.38 15.92
CA GLY A 619 -21.85 13.69 16.58
C GLY A 619 -20.40 14.10 16.86
N PRO A 620 -19.59 13.26 17.53
CA PRO A 620 -18.19 13.57 17.83
C PRO A 620 -17.31 13.75 16.59
N LEU A 621 -17.71 13.18 15.45
CA LEU A 621 -16.93 13.21 14.21
C LEU A 621 -17.07 14.55 13.47
N PHE A 622 -18.11 15.35 13.72
CA PHE A 622 -18.40 16.52 12.88
C PHE A 622 -17.28 17.55 12.82
N ALA A 623 -16.55 17.77 13.92
CA ALA A 623 -15.43 18.70 13.94
C ALA A 623 -14.23 18.20 13.10
N ASP A 624 -13.99 16.89 13.08
CA ASP A 624 -12.96 16.26 12.23
C ASP A 624 -13.40 16.24 10.76
N LEU A 625 -14.68 15.94 10.50
CA LEU A 625 -15.28 15.94 9.16
C LEU A 625 -15.25 17.34 8.53
N LEU A 626 -15.52 18.40 9.30
CA LEU A 626 -15.42 19.78 8.82
C LEU A 626 -14.00 20.14 8.37
N ARG A 627 -12.98 19.62 9.08
CA ARG A 627 -11.57 19.84 8.69
C ARG A 627 -11.17 19.03 7.46
N ALA A 628 -11.74 17.83 7.29
CA ALA A 628 -11.35 16.89 6.26
C ALA A 628 -12.13 17.05 4.93
N CYS A 629 -13.47 17.13 4.97
CA CYS A 629 -14.32 17.13 3.79
C CYS A 629 -15.74 17.70 4.03
N ASN A 630 -15.96 18.97 3.71
CA ASN A 630 -17.24 19.65 3.90
C ASN A 630 -18.41 19.03 3.09
N SER A 631 -18.16 18.47 1.90
CA SER A 631 -19.23 17.86 1.10
C SER A 631 -19.79 16.59 1.76
N VAL A 632 -18.91 15.75 2.31
CA VAL A 632 -19.27 14.54 3.05
C VAL A 632 -20.05 14.88 4.30
N GLN A 633 -19.65 15.95 5.01
CA GLN A 633 -20.38 16.44 6.17
C GLN A 633 -21.83 16.81 5.82
N ASN A 634 -22.03 17.57 4.73
CA ASN A 634 -23.38 17.97 4.30
C ASN A 634 -24.23 16.77 3.87
N GLU A 635 -23.63 15.81 3.16
CA GLU A 635 -24.32 14.59 2.74
C GLU A 635 -24.73 13.73 3.94
N LEU A 636 -23.85 13.59 4.93
CA LEU A 636 -24.15 12.85 6.17
C LEU A 636 -25.29 13.49 6.95
N VAL A 637 -25.32 14.82 7.05
CA VAL A 637 -26.41 15.55 7.72
C VAL A 637 -27.72 15.43 6.95
N ALA A 638 -27.67 15.48 5.61
CA ALA A 638 -28.84 15.23 4.78
C ALA A 638 -29.43 13.82 5.02
N GLU A 639 -28.59 12.79 5.10
CA GLU A 639 -29.01 11.43 5.43
C GLU A 639 -29.60 11.33 6.86
N LEU A 640 -29.06 12.07 7.84
CA LEU A 640 -29.65 12.13 9.18
C LEU A 640 -31.07 12.72 9.18
N TYR A 641 -31.33 13.76 8.37
CA TYR A 641 -32.69 14.29 8.19
C TYR A 641 -33.62 13.25 7.55
N HIS A 642 -33.17 12.52 6.53
CA HIS A 642 -33.95 11.44 5.93
C HIS A 642 -34.27 10.32 6.94
N CYS A 643 -33.30 9.91 7.75
CA CYS A 643 -33.51 8.94 8.82
C CYS A 643 -34.53 9.44 9.86
N LEU A 644 -34.49 10.74 10.21
CA LEU A 644 -35.48 11.33 11.10
C LEU A 644 -36.90 11.20 10.54
N ALA A 645 -37.09 11.45 9.25
CA ALA A 645 -38.41 11.31 8.61
C ALA A 645 -38.91 9.86 8.60
N GLU A 646 -38.03 8.90 8.32
CA GLU A 646 -38.36 7.47 8.33
C GLU A 646 -38.76 7.01 9.74
N VAL A 647 -38.00 7.39 10.76
CA VAL A 647 -38.26 7.01 12.16
C VAL A 647 -39.53 7.70 12.69
N ASP A 648 -39.74 8.98 12.41
CA ASP A 648 -40.95 9.70 12.82
C ASP A 648 -42.21 9.11 12.17
N ALA A 649 -42.14 8.74 10.90
CA ALA A 649 -43.22 8.04 10.20
C ALA A 649 -43.49 6.65 10.82
N ALA A 650 -42.45 5.88 11.14
CA ALA A 650 -42.59 4.57 11.76
C ALA A 650 -43.18 4.65 13.18
N CYS A 651 -42.85 5.69 13.94
CA CYS A 651 -43.33 5.90 15.31
C CYS A 651 -44.74 6.49 15.41
N SER A 652 -45.43 6.75 14.30
CA SER A 652 -46.82 7.27 14.26
C SER A 652 -47.05 8.48 15.19
N GLY A 653 -46.06 9.40 15.27
CA GLY A 653 -46.14 10.62 16.10
C GLY A 653 -45.83 10.44 17.60
N ARG A 654 -45.46 9.24 18.05
CA ARG A 654 -45.00 8.97 19.44
C ARG A 654 -43.48 8.79 19.53
N LEU A 655 -42.73 9.61 18.80
CA LEU A 655 -41.27 9.60 18.88
C LEU A 655 -40.84 10.00 20.29
N GLU A 656 -40.01 9.19 20.94
CA GLU A 656 -39.41 9.52 22.24
C GLU A 656 -38.17 10.41 22.02
N HIS A 657 -37.81 11.24 23.01
CA HIS A 657 -36.64 12.14 22.97
C HIS A 657 -36.64 13.22 21.85
N GLN A 658 -37.82 13.70 21.44
CA GLN A 658 -37.98 14.74 20.41
C GLN A 658 -37.16 16.01 20.66
N ASP A 659 -37.08 16.47 21.92
CA ASP A 659 -36.34 17.69 22.28
C ASP A 659 -34.82 17.51 22.11
N ALA A 660 -34.28 16.37 22.55
CA ALA A 660 -32.84 16.08 22.40
C ALA A 660 -32.43 15.96 20.93
N LEU A 661 -33.30 15.36 20.10
CA LEU A 661 -33.10 15.32 18.65
C LEU A 661 -33.12 16.73 18.05
N ALA A 662 -34.09 17.57 18.45
CA ALA A 662 -34.16 18.95 17.98
C ALA A 662 -32.91 19.76 18.35
N ASP A 663 -32.47 19.69 19.61
CA ASP A 663 -31.24 20.34 20.08
C ASP A 663 -30.02 19.89 19.28
N TYR A 664 -29.92 18.59 18.98
CA TYR A 664 -28.84 18.02 18.16
C TYR A 664 -28.84 18.60 16.74
N PHE A 665 -30.00 18.66 16.07
CA PHE A 665 -30.10 19.23 14.72
C PHE A 665 -29.84 20.76 14.71
N TYR A 666 -30.23 21.48 15.75
CA TYR A 666 -29.87 22.89 15.91
C TYR A 666 -28.38 23.10 16.12
N HIS A 667 -27.76 22.29 16.98
CA HIS A 667 -26.32 22.31 17.18
C HIS A 667 -25.58 22.08 15.86
N ILE A 668 -26.00 21.08 15.08
CA ILE A 668 -25.40 20.80 13.77
C ILE A 668 -25.57 21.96 12.79
N LYS A 669 -26.76 22.55 12.73
CA LYS A 669 -27.04 23.71 11.88
C LYS A 669 -26.09 24.86 12.21
N TYR A 670 -25.99 25.26 13.47
CA TYR A 670 -25.27 26.48 13.82
C TYR A 670 -23.75 26.30 13.92
N MET A 671 -23.28 25.11 14.31
CA MET A 671 -21.84 24.89 14.52
C MET A 671 -21.12 24.34 13.29
N PHE A 672 -21.82 23.64 12.38
CA PHE A 672 -21.16 22.88 11.33
C PHE A 672 -21.67 23.24 9.93
N VAL A 673 -22.95 22.99 9.63
CA VAL A 673 -23.44 22.99 8.24
C VAL A 673 -23.98 24.35 7.78
N GLY A 674 -24.43 25.20 8.70
CA GLY A 674 -25.08 26.46 8.36
C GLY A 674 -26.28 26.24 7.43
N ASP A 675 -26.26 26.92 6.28
CA ASP A 675 -27.28 26.80 5.24
C ASP A 675 -26.99 25.71 4.19
N GLY A 676 -25.89 24.96 4.32
CA GLY A 676 -25.42 23.99 3.32
C GLY A 676 -26.42 22.88 2.98
N VAL A 677 -27.28 22.49 3.91
CA VAL A 677 -28.32 21.46 3.74
C VAL A 677 -29.75 22.02 3.82
N ARG A 678 -29.91 23.35 3.81
CA ARG A 678 -31.22 24.01 4.06
C ARG A 678 -32.33 23.48 3.16
N ARG A 679 -32.08 23.29 1.87
CA ARG A 679 -33.08 22.79 0.90
C ARG A 679 -33.59 21.39 1.26
N VAL A 680 -32.67 20.49 1.60
CA VAL A 680 -33.01 19.12 2.01
C VAL A 680 -33.75 19.14 3.34
N ALA A 681 -33.23 19.89 4.33
CA ALA A 681 -33.84 20.02 5.64
C ALA A 681 -35.28 20.58 5.55
N SER A 682 -35.52 21.64 4.78
CA SER A 682 -36.87 22.18 4.54
C SER A 682 -37.84 21.12 4.01
N SER A 683 -37.44 20.42 2.94
CA SER A 683 -38.28 19.39 2.30
C SER A 683 -38.56 18.20 3.23
N VAL A 684 -37.61 17.82 4.08
CA VAL A 684 -37.81 16.77 5.07
C VAL A 684 -38.72 17.24 6.20
N ILE A 685 -38.48 18.42 6.77
CA ILE A 685 -39.25 18.96 7.91
C ILE A 685 -40.74 19.07 7.56
N GLU A 686 -41.09 19.49 6.35
CA GLU A 686 -42.49 19.58 5.89
C GLU A 686 -43.26 18.23 5.94
N ARG A 687 -42.55 17.10 5.94
CA ARG A 687 -43.13 15.76 5.97
C ARG A 687 -43.16 15.12 7.36
N LEU A 688 -42.55 15.77 8.37
CA LEU A 688 -42.53 15.27 9.75
C LEU A 688 -43.89 15.46 10.44
N SER A 689 -44.07 14.81 11.58
CA SER A 689 -45.19 15.00 12.48
C SER A 689 -45.30 16.46 12.96
N PRO A 690 -46.52 16.97 13.26
CA PRO A 690 -46.70 18.36 13.68
C PRO A 690 -45.87 18.75 14.91
N SER A 691 -45.64 17.80 15.82
CA SER A 691 -44.84 18.00 17.02
C SER A 691 -43.36 18.23 16.70
N MET A 692 -42.81 17.50 15.72
CA MET A 692 -41.44 17.69 15.26
C MET A 692 -41.30 18.94 14.38
N GLN A 693 -42.28 19.24 13.53
CA GLN A 693 -42.31 20.47 12.75
C GLN A 693 -42.25 21.72 13.63
N SER A 694 -43.01 21.74 14.72
CA SER A 694 -43.00 22.88 15.67
C SER A 694 -41.63 23.08 16.30
N ARG A 695 -40.94 21.99 16.66
CA ARG A 695 -39.61 22.04 17.28
C ARG A 695 -38.50 22.44 16.32
N LEU A 696 -38.58 22.02 15.05
CA LEU A 696 -37.56 22.31 14.03
C LEU A 696 -37.88 23.55 13.17
N ARG A 697 -38.93 24.31 13.51
CA ARG A 697 -39.41 25.48 12.75
C ARG A 697 -38.30 26.46 12.36
N SER A 698 -37.35 26.72 13.25
CA SER A 698 -36.30 27.73 13.01
C SER A 698 -35.11 27.20 12.20
N ILE A 699 -35.08 25.90 11.87
CA ILE A 699 -34.07 25.33 10.97
C ILE A 699 -34.33 25.78 9.53
N ALA A 700 -35.59 25.75 9.11
CA ALA A 700 -36.04 26.20 7.81
C ALA A 700 -37.07 27.33 8.01
N PRO A 701 -36.65 28.59 8.27
CA PRO A 701 -37.59 29.68 8.24
C PRO A 701 -38.24 29.68 6.87
N GLY A 702 -39.56 29.45 6.85
CA GLY A 702 -40.36 29.49 5.66
C GLY A 702 -40.07 30.80 4.94
N HIS A 703 -39.96 30.74 3.62
CA HIS A 703 -40.00 31.94 2.80
C HIS A 703 -41.29 32.69 3.20
N GLN A 704 -41.16 33.74 4.00
CA GLN A 704 -42.23 34.72 4.09
C GLN A 704 -42.37 35.25 2.67
N PRO A 705 -43.54 35.13 2.02
CA PRO A 705 -43.77 35.86 0.79
C PRO A 705 -43.54 37.33 1.13
N ASP A 706 -42.71 38.00 0.32
CA ASP A 706 -42.31 39.40 0.51
C ASP A 706 -43.46 40.24 1.07
N GLY A 707 -43.43 40.49 2.37
CA GLY A 707 -44.26 41.49 3.03
C GLY A 707 -43.73 42.87 2.61
N PRO A 708 -44.61 43.87 2.42
CA PRO A 708 -44.24 45.11 1.77
C PRO A 708 -43.09 45.78 2.53
N ALA A 709 -42.08 46.16 1.76
CA ALA A 709 -40.91 46.88 2.22
C ALA A 709 -41.33 48.16 2.94
N ASP A 710 -41.23 48.18 4.27
CA ASP A 710 -41.25 49.42 5.03
C ASP A 710 -40.37 49.32 6.29
N ALA A 711 -39.16 49.85 6.12
CA ALA A 711 -38.35 50.64 7.07
C ALA A 711 -37.67 49.95 8.29
N PRO A 712 -36.63 50.58 8.87
CA PRO A 712 -35.48 51.24 8.24
C PRO A 712 -34.15 50.68 8.78
N ASN A 713 -33.09 50.83 7.98
CA ASN A 713 -31.71 50.66 8.42
C ASN A 713 -31.41 51.49 9.68
N PHE A 714 -30.83 50.85 10.69
CA PHE A 714 -29.91 51.53 11.63
C PHE A 714 -28.64 50.68 11.80
N PRO A 715 -27.45 51.29 11.66
CA PRO A 715 -26.18 50.58 11.71
C PRO A 715 -25.59 50.53 13.14
N ALA A 716 -25.04 49.38 13.51
CA ALA A 716 -23.71 49.15 14.11
C ALA A 716 -23.66 47.74 14.68
#